data_AF-A0A959S736-F1
#
_entry.id   AF-A0A959S736-F1
#
_cell.length_a   1.000
_cell.length_b   1.000
_cell.length_c   1.000
_cell.angle_alpha   90.00
_cell.angle_beta   90.00
_cell.angle_gamma   90.00
#
_symmetry.space_group_name_H-M   'P 1'
#
loop_
_entity.id
_entity.type
_entity.pdbx_description
1 polymer ?
#
loop_
_entity_poly.entity_id
_entity_poly.type
_entity_poly.pdbx_seq_one_letter_code
_entity_poly.pdbx_strand_id
1 'polypeptide(L)'
;DLMMKNVYALGAFQVNRENFRLDLIYNNPTTGVDINYVPRAPLDQIPLVQALGLDRLDPNNAPNPDGWFDFIDGAATTGGTIQSQNGRVFFPVLEPFGSYLDAQLIGPDPNSPIQPPEIRRTIVYQPLYDSTKTAAQNLPELNRFRLKGSYRSASSDVISLNSVNIPQGSVSVTAGGVRLIENQDYTVDYNLGRVRILNQGILESGTPINIALESNSLFSIQTKTLLGARFDYKVNKDLTLGGTVMNLYERPLTQKVNVGDEPISNTILGLDANWQTKSQWLTNMVDKLPFYATKEESSISASMEGAYLIPGHSKAIGNAGTSYIDDFEGSVSVIDLRTQSLWFHSSVPQGLPDLFPEGDLVNDLDAGFRRAQLSWYVIDPLFFRNNNLTPDHIANDAAMRSDNRMREVLEQEVFPNRQLAAGTPANIPVLDLTYYPSERGPYNYSLDLTDDGRLSTPEENWAGMTRRITTTDFEASNIETVQFWVMDPFFNASNSAGEPATNVNSVNSTGGELYIDLGNLSEDVLRDGRKSFENGLPKNLTDLAQETDETNWGVVPTTQSVVNAFAIVESNSNRYQDVGLDGLSSAQPDLEGRTEQGFFSDYVNSIGTVVTNPAALSAIQGDPSNDNYHFFRGDDLDGRSASILERYKRFNLPEGNSITDEDSPENYPTQQTTLPSTEDINQDQNLAESESYFHYKVSLRPQDMVVGQGFITDRILATANTPEGPKQVYWYQFKVPVRLPDKVVNGIQDFRSIRFMRMYLKEWQQPVVLRFARLEFVRGEWRKYNFSLETPGEVIGGDPDATTYETAAVNIEENGNRTPINYVLPPGIN
;
A
#
# COMPACT_ATOMS: atom_id res chain seq x y z
N ASP A 1 -26.73 3.58 7.95
CA ASP A 1 -25.47 4.15 7.44
C ASP A 1 -25.41 5.62 7.86
N LEU A 2 -24.25 6.10 8.32
CA LEU A 2 -24.02 7.50 8.74
C LEU A 2 -23.11 8.27 7.76
N MET A 3 -22.44 7.59 6.82
CA MET A 3 -21.54 8.22 5.86
C MET A 3 -22.34 8.90 4.74
N MET A 4 -22.10 10.20 4.51
CA MET A 4 -22.68 10.91 3.37
C MET A 4 -21.96 10.56 2.07
N LYS A 5 -22.69 10.03 1.08
CA LYS A 5 -22.18 9.61 -0.25
C LYS A 5 -22.72 10.45 -1.41
N ASN A 6 -23.28 11.61 -1.09
CA ASN A 6 -23.95 12.54 -2.00
C ASN A 6 -23.17 13.86 -2.21
N VAL A 7 -21.89 13.89 -1.85
CA VAL A 7 -21.01 15.07 -1.90
C VAL A 7 -19.88 14.83 -2.88
N TYR A 8 -19.72 15.70 -3.88
CA TYR A 8 -18.76 15.56 -4.97
C TYR A 8 -17.81 16.75 -5.02
N ALA A 9 -16.52 16.49 -4.98
CA ALA A 9 -15.49 17.53 -5.06
C ALA A 9 -15.18 17.90 -6.52
N LEU A 10 -15.15 19.20 -6.82
CA LEU A 10 -14.78 19.75 -8.13
C LEU A 10 -13.26 19.95 -8.29
N GLY A 11 -12.47 19.73 -7.23
CA GLY A 11 -11.03 20.02 -7.20
C GLY A 11 -10.71 21.53 -7.24
N ALA A 12 -11.66 22.37 -6.81
CA ALA A 12 -11.59 23.82 -6.90
C ALA A 12 -11.65 24.48 -5.53
N PHE A 13 -11.14 25.70 -5.41
CA PHE A 13 -11.29 26.54 -4.23
C PHE A 13 -11.88 27.89 -4.61
N GLN A 14 -12.66 28.47 -3.70
CA GLN A 14 -13.28 29.79 -3.86
C GLN A 14 -14.04 29.91 -5.19
N VAL A 15 -14.91 28.94 -5.46
CA VAL A 15 -15.72 28.88 -6.67
C VAL A 15 -16.67 30.08 -6.72
N ASN A 16 -16.55 30.90 -7.75
CA ASN A 16 -17.45 32.02 -7.97
C ASN A 16 -18.78 31.54 -8.60
N ARG A 17 -19.90 32.11 -8.17
CA ARG A 17 -21.23 31.91 -8.77
C ARG A 17 -21.28 32.39 -10.22
N GLU A 18 -20.58 33.49 -10.53
CA GLU A 18 -20.58 34.07 -11.87
C GLU A 18 -19.94 33.13 -12.89
N ASN A 19 -20.65 32.87 -13.99
CA ASN A 19 -20.24 31.93 -15.04
C ASN A 19 -20.00 30.49 -14.55
N PHE A 20 -20.52 30.12 -13.37
CA PHE A 20 -20.58 28.73 -12.96
C PHE A 20 -21.59 27.99 -13.83
N ARG A 21 -21.12 26.91 -14.45
CA ARG A 21 -21.95 25.97 -15.22
C ARG A 21 -21.65 24.58 -14.71
N LEU A 22 -22.68 23.87 -14.29
CA LEU A 22 -22.58 22.46 -13.93
C LEU A 22 -23.77 21.74 -14.54
N ASP A 23 -23.47 20.65 -15.24
CA ASP A 23 -24.43 19.73 -15.81
C ASP A 23 -24.10 18.31 -15.33
N LEU A 24 -25.11 17.45 -15.38
CA LEU A 24 -25.00 16.05 -15.06
C LEU A 24 -25.27 15.24 -16.32
N ILE A 25 -24.29 14.45 -16.71
CA ILE A 25 -24.29 13.71 -17.95
C ILE A 25 -24.39 12.22 -17.65
N TYR A 26 -25.22 11.53 -18.43
CA TYR A 26 -25.37 10.09 -18.46
C TYR A 26 -24.84 9.55 -19.80
N ASN A 27 -23.95 8.56 -19.73
CA ASN A 27 -23.45 7.88 -20.91
C ASN A 27 -24.46 6.82 -21.38
N ASN A 28 -25.10 7.05 -22.52
CA ASN A 28 -26.12 6.14 -23.04
C ASN A 28 -25.52 4.77 -23.40
N PRO A 29 -25.98 3.66 -22.80
CA PRO A 29 -25.44 2.32 -23.06
C PRO A 29 -25.60 1.85 -24.51
N THR A 30 -26.66 2.26 -25.20
CA THR A 30 -26.96 1.81 -26.56
C THR A 30 -26.13 2.55 -27.61
N THR A 31 -25.83 3.83 -27.40
CA THR A 31 -25.15 4.68 -28.40
C THR A 31 -23.72 5.05 -28.01
N GLY A 32 -23.34 4.90 -26.74
CA GLY A 32 -22.07 5.38 -26.19
C GLY A 32 -21.98 6.91 -26.07
N VAL A 33 -23.06 7.64 -26.40
CA VAL A 33 -23.09 9.11 -26.41
C VAL A 33 -23.48 9.65 -25.04
N ASP A 34 -22.75 10.67 -24.60
CA ASP A 34 -23.01 11.45 -23.42
C ASP A 34 -24.23 12.37 -23.63
N ILE A 35 -25.29 12.17 -22.84
CA ILE A 35 -26.55 12.93 -22.86
C ILE A 35 -26.87 13.47 -21.46
N ASN A 36 -27.61 14.57 -21.35
CA ASN A 36 -27.91 15.20 -20.05
C ASN A 36 -29.26 14.77 -19.45
N TYR A 37 -29.88 13.71 -19.95
CA TYR A 37 -31.13 13.14 -19.45
C TYR A 37 -31.07 11.60 -19.52
N VAL A 38 -31.97 10.91 -18.82
CA VAL A 38 -32.14 9.45 -18.97
C VAL A 38 -33.13 9.22 -20.12
N PRO A 39 -32.77 8.47 -21.18
CA PRO A 39 -33.61 8.30 -22.37
C PRO A 39 -34.72 7.26 -22.13
N ARG A 40 -35.46 7.41 -21.03
CA ARG A 40 -36.55 6.54 -20.58
C ARG A 40 -37.60 7.40 -19.88
N ALA A 41 -38.87 7.20 -20.21
CA ALA A 41 -39.96 7.85 -19.49
C ALA A 41 -39.95 7.47 -17.99
N PRO A 42 -40.30 8.36 -17.06
CA PRO A 42 -40.76 9.75 -17.29
C PRO A 42 -39.63 10.78 -17.43
N LEU A 43 -38.36 10.37 -17.33
CA LEU A 43 -37.20 11.27 -17.33
C LEU A 43 -36.69 11.66 -18.73
N ASP A 44 -37.33 11.14 -19.78
CA ASP A 44 -36.97 11.46 -21.15
C ASP A 44 -37.10 12.98 -21.38
N GLN A 45 -36.06 13.58 -21.95
CA GLN A 45 -35.94 15.03 -22.20
C GLN A 45 -35.95 15.93 -20.95
N ILE A 46 -35.88 15.37 -19.73
CA ILE A 46 -35.73 16.14 -18.49
C ILE A 46 -34.25 16.17 -18.10
N PRO A 47 -33.61 17.35 -18.00
CA PRO A 47 -32.22 17.45 -17.58
C PRO A 47 -31.99 16.77 -16.22
N LEU A 48 -30.89 16.02 -16.10
CA LEU A 48 -30.55 15.27 -14.90
C LEU A 48 -30.30 16.17 -13.69
N VAL A 49 -29.80 17.38 -13.90
CA VAL A 49 -29.69 18.41 -12.85
C VAL A 49 -31.05 18.73 -12.22
N GLN A 50 -32.11 18.80 -13.04
CA GLN A 50 -33.48 18.99 -12.58
C GLN A 50 -34.03 17.71 -11.97
N ALA A 51 -33.90 16.57 -12.67
CA ALA A 51 -34.43 15.29 -12.22
C ALA A 51 -33.89 14.87 -10.85
N LEU A 52 -32.60 15.15 -10.57
CA LEU A 52 -31.93 14.85 -9.31
C LEU A 52 -32.01 15.97 -8.25
N GLY A 53 -32.80 17.02 -8.55
CA GLY A 53 -33.14 18.07 -7.60
C GLY A 53 -32.05 19.11 -7.34
N LEU A 54 -31.04 19.20 -8.20
CA LEU A 54 -30.03 20.28 -8.19
C LEU A 54 -30.51 21.56 -8.90
N ASP A 55 -31.63 21.49 -9.61
CA ASP A 55 -32.32 22.61 -10.26
C ASP A 55 -33.79 22.59 -9.83
N ARG A 56 -34.14 23.53 -8.96
CA ARG A 56 -35.48 23.76 -8.41
C ARG A 56 -35.88 25.22 -8.49
N LEU A 57 -34.92 26.12 -8.71
CA LEU A 57 -35.12 27.55 -8.64
C LEU A 57 -34.79 28.24 -9.96
N ASP A 58 -35.42 29.39 -10.19
CA ASP A 58 -35.05 30.28 -11.29
C ASP A 58 -33.93 31.25 -10.87
N PRO A 59 -33.41 32.10 -11.76
CA PRO A 59 -32.36 33.07 -11.41
C PRO A 59 -32.77 34.10 -10.33
N ASN A 60 -34.08 34.24 -10.06
CA ASN A 60 -34.62 35.08 -9.00
C ASN A 60 -34.86 34.32 -7.68
N ASN A 61 -34.46 33.04 -7.61
CA ASN A 61 -34.71 32.10 -6.54
C ASN A 61 -36.21 31.75 -6.31
N ALA A 62 -37.06 31.93 -7.32
CA ALA A 62 -38.44 31.44 -7.27
C ALA A 62 -38.46 29.93 -7.58
N PRO A 63 -39.42 29.14 -7.04
CA PRO A 63 -39.44 27.67 -7.16
C PRO A 63 -39.89 27.18 -8.55
N ASN A 64 -39.18 27.58 -9.59
CA ASN A 64 -39.39 27.18 -10.97
C ASN A 64 -38.06 26.71 -11.56
N PRO A 65 -37.89 25.42 -11.88
CA PRO A 65 -36.66 24.94 -12.51
C PRO A 65 -36.42 25.59 -13.87
N ASP A 66 -35.16 25.94 -14.18
CA ASP A 66 -34.80 26.63 -15.42
C ASP A 66 -33.81 25.85 -16.32
N GLY A 67 -33.46 24.63 -15.91
CA GLY A 67 -32.51 23.75 -16.58
C GLY A 67 -31.06 23.97 -16.16
N TRP A 68 -30.76 24.88 -15.23
CA TRP A 68 -29.42 25.17 -14.74
C TRP A 68 -29.26 24.80 -13.27
N PHE A 69 -28.05 24.41 -12.89
CA PHE A 69 -27.71 24.16 -11.49
C PHE A 69 -27.99 25.37 -10.60
N ASP A 70 -28.75 25.17 -9.52
CA ASP A 70 -28.99 26.16 -8.48
C ASP A 70 -27.70 26.41 -7.70
N PHE A 71 -27.05 27.56 -7.86
CA PHE A 71 -25.89 27.92 -7.05
C PHE A 71 -26.32 28.53 -5.71
N ILE A 72 -26.46 27.68 -4.68
CA ILE A 72 -26.78 28.09 -3.31
C ILE A 72 -25.59 27.70 -2.43
N ASP A 73 -24.83 28.70 -1.99
CA ASP A 73 -23.63 28.48 -1.20
C ASP A 73 -23.94 28.07 0.24
N GLY A 74 -22.93 27.57 0.96
CA GLY A 74 -23.07 27.16 2.36
C GLY A 74 -23.68 25.78 2.54
N ALA A 75 -23.49 24.86 1.58
CA ALA A 75 -24.10 23.53 1.62
C ALA A 75 -23.89 22.76 2.93
N ALA A 76 -22.68 22.80 3.48
CA ALA A 76 -22.34 22.05 4.70
C ALA A 76 -22.95 22.63 5.99
N THR A 77 -23.36 23.91 5.98
CA THR A 77 -23.80 24.63 7.19
C THR A 77 -25.26 25.08 7.13
N THR A 78 -25.73 25.43 5.94
CA THR A 78 -27.05 26.04 5.69
C THR A 78 -27.92 25.24 4.73
N GLY A 79 -27.43 24.10 4.21
CA GLY A 79 -28.20 23.21 3.34
C GLY A 79 -28.32 23.67 1.89
N GLY A 80 -27.43 24.56 1.44
CA GLY A 80 -27.24 24.87 0.02
C GLY A 80 -26.78 23.67 -0.82
N THR A 81 -26.57 23.91 -2.11
CA THR A 81 -26.18 22.91 -3.13
C THR A 81 -24.67 22.90 -3.41
N ILE A 82 -23.93 23.94 -3.00
CA ILE A 82 -22.48 24.02 -3.14
C ILE A 82 -21.84 24.60 -1.88
N GLN A 83 -20.63 24.15 -1.58
CA GLN A 83 -19.70 24.81 -0.68
C GLN A 83 -18.59 25.45 -1.52
N SER A 84 -18.74 26.75 -1.81
CA SER A 84 -17.86 27.50 -2.72
C SER A 84 -16.40 27.51 -2.27
N GLN A 85 -16.18 27.59 -0.95
CA GLN A 85 -14.85 27.71 -0.35
C GLN A 85 -13.90 26.58 -0.76
N ASN A 86 -14.41 25.34 -0.80
CA ASN A 86 -13.64 24.14 -1.13
C ASN A 86 -14.20 23.36 -2.34
N GLY A 87 -15.06 24.02 -3.13
CA GLY A 87 -15.56 23.51 -4.40
C GLY A 87 -16.27 22.16 -4.30
N ARG A 88 -17.14 21.96 -3.30
CA ARG A 88 -17.91 20.72 -3.14
C ARG A 88 -19.38 20.92 -3.48
N VAL A 89 -19.92 20.07 -4.34
CA VAL A 89 -21.34 20.02 -4.70
C VAL A 89 -22.05 19.01 -3.82
N PHE A 90 -23.22 19.39 -3.30
CA PHE A 90 -24.06 18.58 -2.43
C PHE A 90 -25.40 18.34 -3.12
N PHE A 91 -25.75 17.08 -3.33
CA PHE A 91 -27.10 16.75 -3.76
C PHE A 91 -28.05 16.86 -2.55
N PRO A 92 -29.24 17.46 -2.71
CA PRO A 92 -30.20 17.65 -1.61
C PRO A 92 -30.95 16.36 -1.23
N VAL A 93 -30.40 15.20 -1.59
CA VAL A 93 -30.94 13.85 -1.36
C VAL A 93 -29.79 12.92 -0.98
N LEU A 94 -30.08 11.88 -0.20
CA LEU A 94 -29.07 10.96 0.33
C LEU A 94 -28.44 10.07 -0.74
N GLU A 95 -29.25 9.56 -1.67
CA GLU A 95 -28.85 8.60 -2.69
C GLU A 95 -29.30 9.05 -4.09
N PRO A 96 -28.73 10.13 -4.64
CA PRO A 96 -29.22 10.74 -5.88
C PRO A 96 -29.25 9.75 -7.06
N PHE A 97 -28.24 8.91 -7.22
CA PHE A 97 -28.17 7.91 -8.31
C PHE A 97 -28.77 6.55 -7.95
N GLY A 98 -29.17 6.37 -6.68
CA GLY A 98 -29.73 5.13 -6.14
C GLY A 98 -31.24 5.24 -5.99
N SER A 99 -31.72 5.08 -4.75
CA SER A 99 -33.14 5.05 -4.42
C SER A 99 -33.92 6.28 -4.89
N TYR A 100 -33.30 7.46 -4.93
CA TYR A 100 -33.96 8.67 -5.43
C TYR A 100 -34.21 8.60 -6.94
N LEU A 101 -33.21 8.21 -7.74
CA LEU A 101 -33.39 8.01 -9.18
C LEU A 101 -34.37 6.88 -9.47
N ASP A 102 -34.36 5.79 -8.69
CA ASP A 102 -35.35 4.71 -8.84
C ASP A 102 -36.76 5.26 -8.66
N ALA A 103 -37.00 6.04 -7.60
CA ALA A 103 -38.29 6.69 -7.33
C ALA A 103 -38.75 7.58 -8.49
N GLN A 104 -37.84 8.35 -9.10
CA GLN A 104 -38.16 9.16 -10.29
C GLN A 104 -38.55 8.29 -11.50
N LEU A 105 -37.92 7.12 -11.68
CA LEU A 105 -38.23 6.18 -12.77
C LEU A 105 -39.52 5.39 -12.56
N ILE A 106 -39.99 5.24 -11.30
CA ILE A 106 -41.32 4.68 -11.01
C ILE A 106 -42.40 5.60 -11.58
N GLY A 107 -42.21 6.92 -11.48
CA GLY A 107 -43.21 7.91 -11.83
C GLY A 107 -44.19 8.20 -10.68
N PRO A 108 -45.30 8.92 -10.95
CA PRO A 108 -46.14 9.53 -9.92
C PRO A 108 -47.00 8.52 -9.12
N ASP A 109 -47.21 7.30 -9.62
CA ASP A 109 -47.96 6.26 -8.90
C ASP A 109 -47.09 5.01 -8.67
N PRO A 110 -46.67 4.74 -7.43
CA PRO A 110 -45.92 3.54 -7.08
C PRO A 110 -46.62 2.21 -7.37
N ASN A 111 -47.96 2.20 -7.45
CA ASN A 111 -48.74 0.99 -7.73
C ASN A 111 -48.88 0.69 -9.22
N SER A 112 -48.44 1.61 -10.09
CA SER A 112 -48.41 1.45 -11.54
C SER A 112 -47.13 2.08 -12.11
N PRO A 113 -45.97 1.45 -11.89
CA PRO A 113 -44.68 1.98 -12.34
C PRO A 113 -44.65 2.18 -13.85
N ILE A 114 -44.16 3.33 -14.31
CA ILE A 114 -43.98 3.62 -15.74
C ILE A 114 -42.93 2.69 -16.36
N GLN A 115 -41.86 2.40 -15.61
CA GLN A 115 -40.82 1.45 -16.01
C GLN A 115 -40.85 0.19 -15.15
N PRO A 116 -40.74 -1.00 -15.78
CA PRO A 116 -40.65 -2.26 -15.06
C PRO A 116 -39.32 -2.34 -14.28
N PRO A 117 -39.28 -3.06 -13.14
CA PRO A 117 -38.09 -3.12 -12.27
C PRO A 117 -36.80 -3.53 -12.98
N GLU A 118 -36.90 -4.40 -14.00
CA GLU A 118 -35.76 -4.91 -14.76
C GLU A 118 -35.03 -3.78 -15.51
N ILE A 119 -35.78 -2.83 -16.09
CA ILE A 119 -35.20 -1.68 -16.79
C ILE A 119 -34.62 -0.68 -15.80
N ARG A 120 -35.29 -0.45 -14.66
CA ARG A 120 -34.79 0.51 -13.67
C ARG A 120 -33.45 0.05 -13.10
N ARG A 121 -33.29 -1.26 -12.87
CA ARG A 121 -32.03 -1.87 -12.39
C ARG A 121 -30.84 -1.71 -13.33
N THR A 122 -31.04 -1.43 -14.62
CA THR A 122 -29.93 -1.16 -15.56
C THR A 122 -29.45 0.29 -15.54
N ILE A 123 -30.16 1.17 -14.81
CA ILE A 123 -29.91 2.61 -14.77
C ILE A 123 -29.55 3.06 -13.34
N VAL A 124 -30.25 2.52 -12.34
CA VAL A 124 -30.09 2.89 -10.93
C VAL A 124 -28.79 2.34 -10.37
N TYR A 125 -27.92 3.22 -9.89
CA TYR A 125 -26.62 2.88 -9.34
C TYR A 125 -26.70 2.74 -7.81
N GLN A 126 -27.60 1.87 -7.33
CA GLN A 126 -27.76 1.58 -5.90
C GLN A 126 -26.46 1.07 -5.23
N PRO A 127 -25.62 0.24 -5.90
CA PRO A 127 -24.33 -0.20 -5.37
C PRO A 127 -23.40 0.94 -4.89
N LEU A 128 -23.52 2.14 -5.44
CA LEU A 128 -22.76 3.30 -4.98
C LEU A 128 -23.05 3.65 -3.50
N TYR A 129 -24.22 3.27 -2.99
CA TYR A 129 -24.71 3.64 -1.66
C TYR A 129 -24.77 2.48 -0.67
N ASP A 130 -24.98 1.25 -1.12
CA ASP A 130 -25.05 0.07 -0.22
C ASP A 130 -23.79 -0.81 -0.25
N SER A 131 -22.88 -0.58 -1.20
CA SER A 131 -21.65 -1.34 -1.36
C SER A 131 -20.42 -0.46 -1.10
N THR A 132 -19.24 -1.05 -1.12
CA THR A 132 -17.98 -0.29 -1.01
C THR A 132 -17.75 0.50 -2.29
N LYS A 133 -17.02 1.63 -2.20
CA LYS A 133 -16.70 2.44 -3.39
C LYS A 133 -16.01 1.59 -4.47
N THR A 134 -15.11 0.70 -4.05
CA THR A 134 -14.39 -0.23 -4.91
C THR A 134 -15.33 -1.21 -5.60
N ALA A 135 -16.22 -1.87 -4.85
CA ALA A 135 -17.21 -2.79 -5.42
C ALA A 135 -18.14 -2.08 -6.41
N ALA A 136 -18.61 -0.88 -6.06
CA ALA A 136 -19.43 -0.07 -6.95
C ALA A 136 -18.67 0.29 -8.23
N GLN A 137 -17.40 0.69 -8.16
CA GLN A 137 -16.59 1.04 -9.34
C GLN A 137 -16.40 -0.14 -10.31
N ASN A 138 -16.43 -1.38 -9.80
CA ASN A 138 -16.34 -2.59 -10.61
C ASN A 138 -17.65 -2.92 -11.35
N LEU A 139 -18.67 -2.06 -11.26
CA LEU A 139 -19.92 -2.12 -12.02
C LEU A 139 -19.95 -0.99 -13.09
N PRO A 140 -19.11 -1.07 -14.14
CA PRO A 140 -19.05 -0.04 -15.19
C PRO A 140 -20.39 0.15 -15.91
N GLU A 141 -21.24 -0.87 -15.93
CA GLU A 141 -22.58 -0.81 -16.52
C GLU A 141 -23.50 0.19 -15.81
N LEU A 142 -23.31 0.44 -14.51
CA LEU A 142 -24.07 1.43 -13.73
C LEU A 142 -23.29 2.74 -13.54
N ASN A 143 -21.96 2.70 -13.58
CA ASN A 143 -21.08 3.87 -13.42
C ASN A 143 -21.02 4.76 -14.68
N ARG A 144 -22.17 5.34 -15.04
CA ARG A 144 -22.38 6.08 -16.29
C ARG A 144 -22.67 7.57 -16.09
N PHE A 145 -22.67 8.04 -14.84
CA PHE A 145 -22.98 9.43 -14.49
C PHE A 145 -21.70 10.25 -14.31
N ARG A 146 -21.65 11.45 -14.89
CA ARG A 146 -20.51 12.38 -14.82
C ARG A 146 -20.98 13.80 -14.57
N LEU A 147 -20.34 14.47 -13.61
CA LEU A 147 -20.47 15.91 -13.44
C LEU A 147 -19.56 16.60 -14.45
N LYS A 148 -20.13 17.46 -15.30
CA LYS A 148 -19.37 18.24 -16.29
C LYS A 148 -19.72 19.70 -16.12
N GLY A 149 -18.71 20.56 -16.10
CA GLY A 149 -18.95 21.97 -15.88
C GLY A 149 -17.76 22.85 -16.15
N SER A 150 -17.98 24.15 -16.01
CA SER A 150 -16.94 25.18 -15.98
C SER A 150 -17.18 26.10 -14.79
N TYR A 151 -16.10 26.57 -14.20
CA TYR A 151 -16.15 27.49 -13.07
C TYR A 151 -15.01 28.51 -13.19
N ARG A 152 -15.12 29.59 -12.42
CA ARG A 152 -14.03 30.54 -12.20
C ARG A 152 -13.74 30.61 -10.71
N SER A 153 -12.46 30.66 -10.35
CA SER A 153 -12.07 31.08 -9.01
C SER A 153 -12.40 32.57 -8.84
N ALA A 154 -12.61 33.01 -7.60
CA ALA A 154 -12.86 34.42 -7.29
C ALA A 154 -11.87 35.34 -8.03
N SER A 155 -12.40 36.37 -8.67
CA SER A 155 -11.71 37.23 -9.65
C SER A 155 -10.43 37.82 -9.06
N SER A 156 -9.28 37.36 -9.55
CA SER A 156 -8.04 38.13 -9.52
C SER A 156 -7.69 38.47 -10.95
N ASP A 157 -7.27 39.72 -11.16
CA ASP A 157 -6.55 40.21 -12.34
C ASP A 157 -5.29 39.38 -12.66
N VAL A 158 -4.90 38.47 -11.75
CA VAL A 158 -3.75 37.59 -11.82
C VAL A 158 -4.16 36.15 -12.14
N ILE A 159 -3.61 35.64 -13.24
CA ILE A 159 -3.74 34.25 -13.69
C ILE A 159 -2.45 33.51 -13.31
N SER A 160 -2.57 32.43 -12.53
CA SER A 160 -1.44 31.53 -12.25
C SER A 160 -1.13 30.68 -13.47
N LEU A 161 0.14 30.63 -13.85
CA LEU A 161 0.67 29.81 -14.94
C LEU A 161 1.09 28.40 -14.48
N ASN A 162 1.01 28.12 -13.17
CA ASN A 162 1.37 26.83 -12.56
C ASN A 162 2.79 26.33 -12.93
N SER A 163 3.69 27.24 -13.28
CA SER A 163 5.10 26.99 -13.56
C SER A 163 5.93 28.11 -12.97
N VAL A 164 7.07 27.78 -12.34
CA VAL A 164 7.99 28.75 -11.74
C VAL A 164 9.25 28.87 -12.60
N ASN A 165 9.91 30.03 -12.57
CA ASN A 165 11.12 30.30 -13.36
C ASN A 165 10.93 30.17 -14.88
N ILE A 166 9.92 30.86 -15.40
CA ILE A 166 9.59 30.90 -16.83
C ILE A 166 10.63 31.76 -17.57
N PRO A 167 11.19 31.31 -18.71
CA PRO A 167 12.07 32.14 -19.53
C PRO A 167 11.41 33.46 -19.95
N GLN A 168 12.13 34.58 -19.81
CA GLN A 168 11.61 35.89 -20.22
C GLN A 168 11.25 35.90 -21.71
N GLY A 169 10.06 36.42 -22.04
CA GLY A 169 9.55 36.53 -23.40
C GLY A 169 8.93 35.25 -23.98
N SER A 170 8.89 34.14 -23.24
CA SER A 170 8.24 32.90 -23.71
C SER A 170 6.72 32.91 -23.57
N VAL A 171 6.17 33.85 -22.80
CA VAL A 171 4.74 33.95 -22.53
C VAL A 171 4.04 34.73 -23.64
N SER A 172 3.14 34.06 -24.36
CA SER A 172 2.27 34.65 -25.37
C SER A 172 0.82 34.59 -24.90
N VAL A 173 0.19 35.75 -24.76
CA VAL A 173 -1.21 35.87 -24.33
C VAL A 173 -2.07 36.30 -25.52
N THR A 174 -3.18 35.60 -25.73
CA THR A 174 -4.16 35.94 -26.77
C THR A 174 -5.55 36.05 -26.17
N ALA A 175 -6.35 37.02 -26.60
CA ALA A 175 -7.75 37.16 -26.23
C ALA A 175 -8.60 37.26 -27.50
N GLY A 176 -9.58 36.37 -27.65
CA GLY A 176 -10.45 36.35 -28.84
C GLY A 176 -9.71 36.18 -30.17
N GLY A 177 -8.53 35.54 -30.15
CA GLY A 177 -7.65 35.36 -31.31
C GLY A 177 -6.68 36.50 -31.59
N VAL A 178 -6.76 37.62 -30.84
CA VAL A 178 -5.81 38.74 -30.95
C VAL A 178 -4.69 38.55 -29.93
N ARG A 179 -3.43 38.65 -30.37
CA ARG A 179 -2.26 38.62 -29.49
C ARG A 179 -2.17 39.93 -28.71
N LEU A 180 -2.10 39.82 -27.40
CA LEU A 180 -1.96 40.96 -26.48
C LEU A 180 -0.50 41.39 -26.38
N ILE A 181 -0.28 42.65 -26.00
CA ILE A 181 1.06 43.24 -25.89
C ILE A 181 1.49 43.26 -24.42
N GLU A 182 2.62 42.61 -24.10
CA GLU A 182 3.21 42.63 -22.76
C GLU A 182 3.62 44.06 -22.34
N ASN A 183 3.38 44.41 -21.08
CA ASN A 183 3.50 45.73 -20.45
C ASN A 183 2.51 46.79 -20.92
N GLN A 184 1.60 46.46 -21.83
CA GLN A 184 0.49 47.32 -22.24
C GLN A 184 -0.85 46.69 -21.85
N ASP A 185 -1.10 45.48 -22.32
CA ASP A 185 -2.35 44.73 -22.09
C ASP A 185 -2.25 43.76 -20.91
N TYR A 186 -1.04 43.26 -20.61
CA TYR A 186 -0.76 42.37 -19.48
C TYR A 186 0.68 42.51 -18.99
N THR A 187 1.01 42.07 -17.77
CA THR A 187 2.38 41.90 -17.28
C THR A 187 2.60 40.46 -16.83
N VAL A 188 3.86 40.02 -16.84
CA VAL A 188 4.25 38.67 -16.41
C VAL A 188 5.24 38.75 -15.27
N ASP A 189 4.95 38.06 -14.17
CA ASP A 189 5.93 37.69 -13.17
C ASP A 189 6.52 36.33 -13.56
N TYR A 190 7.71 36.37 -14.16
CA TYR A 190 8.42 35.19 -14.66
C TYR A 190 8.97 34.30 -13.54
N ASN A 191 9.19 34.84 -12.34
CA ASN A 191 9.71 34.07 -11.20
C ASN A 191 8.56 33.29 -10.54
N LEU A 192 7.45 33.98 -10.26
CA LEU A 192 6.28 33.40 -9.60
C LEU A 192 5.31 32.70 -10.56
N GLY A 193 5.49 32.86 -11.86
CA GLY A 193 4.64 32.23 -12.87
C GLY A 193 3.24 32.82 -12.91
N ARG A 194 3.12 34.14 -12.99
CA ARG A 194 1.81 34.82 -12.91
C ARG A 194 1.67 35.84 -14.03
N VAL A 195 0.50 35.88 -14.66
CA VAL A 195 0.14 36.91 -15.65
C VAL A 195 -0.91 37.82 -15.05
N ARG A 196 -0.66 39.12 -15.03
CA ARG A 196 -1.64 40.12 -14.64
C ARG A 196 -2.19 40.80 -15.88
N ILE A 197 -3.50 40.76 -16.09
CA ILE A 197 -4.15 41.47 -17.20
C ILE A 197 -4.36 42.95 -16.80
N LEU A 198 -3.78 43.87 -17.57
CA LEU A 198 -3.90 45.31 -17.35
C LEU A 198 -5.10 45.92 -18.07
N ASN A 199 -5.47 45.36 -19.23
CA ASN A 199 -6.56 45.87 -20.06
C ASN A 199 -7.94 45.50 -19.49
N GLN A 200 -8.57 46.44 -18.80
CA GLN A 200 -9.88 46.26 -18.16
C GLN A 200 -11.00 45.92 -19.16
N GLY A 201 -10.93 46.43 -20.39
CA GLY A 201 -11.92 46.11 -21.42
C GLY A 201 -11.93 44.63 -21.79
N ILE A 202 -10.77 43.96 -21.73
CA ILE A 202 -10.68 42.50 -21.98
C ILE A 202 -11.28 41.73 -20.79
N LEU A 203 -10.97 42.13 -19.56
CA LEU A 203 -11.51 41.52 -18.34
C LEU A 203 -13.03 41.63 -18.26
N GLU A 204 -13.58 42.82 -18.55
CA GLU A 204 -15.03 43.09 -18.52
C GLU A 204 -15.78 42.43 -19.68
N SER A 205 -15.14 42.25 -20.85
CA SER A 205 -15.76 41.61 -22.02
C SER A 205 -16.04 40.11 -21.82
N GLY A 206 -15.43 39.47 -20.81
CA GLY A 206 -15.54 38.03 -20.59
C GLY A 206 -14.90 37.15 -21.66
N THR A 207 -14.12 37.74 -22.59
CA THR A 207 -13.47 37.04 -23.69
C THR A 207 -12.47 35.99 -23.16
N PRO A 208 -12.46 34.74 -23.68
CA PRO A 208 -11.47 33.75 -23.29
C PRO A 208 -10.03 34.22 -23.56
N ILE A 209 -9.18 34.10 -22.54
CA ILE A 209 -7.75 34.42 -22.61
C ILE A 209 -6.98 33.10 -22.67
N ASN A 210 -6.24 32.89 -23.75
CA ASN A 210 -5.36 31.73 -23.91
C ASN A 210 -3.91 32.18 -23.69
N ILE A 211 -3.20 31.49 -22.81
CA ILE A 211 -1.80 31.77 -22.50
C ILE A 211 -0.96 30.55 -22.89
N ALA A 212 0.01 30.77 -23.77
CA ALA A 212 1.05 29.80 -24.09
C ALA A 212 2.37 30.25 -23.46
N LEU A 213 3.14 29.31 -22.92
CA LEU A 213 4.44 29.58 -22.31
C LEU A 213 5.40 28.43 -22.57
N GLU A 214 6.70 28.73 -22.56
CA GLU A 214 7.75 27.73 -22.49
C GLU A 214 8.18 27.57 -21.03
N SER A 215 8.39 26.34 -20.56
CA SER A 215 8.76 26.06 -19.18
C SER A 215 10.07 25.27 -19.13
N ASN A 216 11.07 25.80 -18.42
CA ASN A 216 12.31 25.08 -18.12
C ASN A 216 12.11 24.14 -16.92
N SER A 217 11.21 23.17 -17.05
CA SER A 217 11.05 22.16 -16.00
C SER A 217 12.35 21.38 -15.86
N LEU A 218 12.99 21.48 -14.69
CA LEU A 218 14.27 20.83 -14.36
C LEU A 218 14.20 19.29 -14.36
N PHE A 219 13.01 18.69 -14.54
CA PHE A 219 12.75 17.26 -14.43
C PHE A 219 12.18 16.63 -15.72
N SER A 220 12.52 17.14 -16.91
CA SER A 220 12.23 16.42 -18.14
C SER A 220 13.25 15.29 -18.33
N ILE A 221 12.80 14.05 -18.13
CA ILE A 221 13.63 12.84 -18.24
C ILE A 221 13.97 12.50 -19.70
N GLN A 222 13.15 12.94 -20.65
CA GLN A 222 13.36 12.73 -22.08
C GLN A 222 14.29 13.79 -22.68
N THR A 223 15.23 13.36 -23.51
CA THR A 223 16.13 14.28 -24.24
C THR A 223 15.45 14.80 -25.51
N LYS A 224 15.39 16.13 -25.66
CA LYS A 224 14.79 16.81 -26.81
C LYS A 224 15.88 17.53 -27.61
N THR A 225 15.86 17.36 -28.93
CA THR A 225 16.80 17.99 -29.86
C THR A 225 16.00 18.76 -30.91
N LEU A 226 16.14 20.09 -30.91
CA LEU A 226 15.58 20.96 -31.94
C LEU A 226 16.69 21.38 -32.91
N LEU A 227 16.59 20.95 -34.17
CA LEU A 227 17.48 21.39 -35.24
C LEU A 227 16.67 22.20 -36.24
N GLY A 228 17.13 23.39 -36.59
CA GLY A 228 16.43 24.18 -37.60
C GLY A 228 17.34 25.17 -38.31
N ALA A 229 16.90 25.59 -39.48
CA ALA A 229 17.49 26.65 -40.27
C ALA A 229 16.39 27.61 -40.72
N ARG A 230 16.68 28.91 -40.62
CA ARG A 230 15.81 29.98 -41.13
C ARG A 230 16.58 30.80 -42.16
N PHE A 231 15.90 31.11 -43.26
CA PHE A 231 16.42 31.88 -44.38
C PHE A 231 15.56 33.13 -44.55
N ASP A 232 16.14 34.30 -44.30
CA ASP A 232 15.46 35.58 -44.49
C ASP A 232 16.03 36.29 -45.72
N TYR A 233 15.17 36.52 -46.71
CA TYR A 233 15.50 37.25 -47.93
C TYR A 233 14.81 38.62 -47.94
N LYS A 234 15.61 39.68 -47.83
CA LYS A 234 15.14 41.07 -47.93
C LYS A 234 15.02 41.47 -49.39
N VAL A 235 13.80 41.41 -49.94
CA VAL A 235 13.54 41.77 -51.34
C VAL A 235 13.78 43.26 -51.56
N ASN A 236 13.31 44.10 -50.62
CA ASN A 236 13.58 45.54 -50.59
C ASN A 236 13.48 46.06 -49.13
N LYS A 237 13.45 47.39 -48.95
CA LYS A 237 13.35 48.02 -47.61
C LYS A 237 12.01 47.77 -46.90
N ASP A 238 10.99 47.40 -47.67
CA ASP A 238 9.60 47.32 -47.23
C ASP A 238 9.09 45.87 -47.25
N LEU A 239 9.73 44.93 -47.97
CA LEU A 239 9.30 43.54 -48.13
C LEU A 239 10.42 42.55 -47.77
N THR A 240 10.13 41.65 -46.84
CA THR A 240 10.97 40.50 -46.48
C THR A 240 10.23 39.20 -46.67
N LEU A 241 10.93 38.17 -47.14
CA LEU A 241 10.43 36.81 -47.27
C LEU A 241 11.27 35.89 -46.38
N GLY A 242 10.61 35.09 -45.55
CA GLY A 242 11.22 34.11 -44.66
C GLY A 242 10.89 32.69 -45.08
N GLY A 243 11.85 31.79 -44.92
CA GLY A 243 11.65 30.35 -45.03
C GLY A 243 12.27 29.65 -43.83
N THR A 244 11.52 28.75 -43.19
CA THR A 244 11.95 28.05 -41.99
C THR A 244 11.83 26.54 -42.21
N VAL A 245 12.87 25.79 -41.84
CA VAL A 245 12.79 24.34 -41.69
C VAL A 245 13.30 23.99 -40.31
N MET A 246 12.52 23.24 -39.55
CA MET A 246 12.93 22.77 -38.23
C MET A 246 12.44 21.35 -37.98
N ASN A 247 13.22 20.58 -37.25
CA ASN A 247 12.90 19.24 -36.80
C ASN A 247 13.09 19.19 -35.28
N LEU A 248 12.02 18.82 -34.57
CA LEU A 248 12.03 18.53 -33.15
C LEU A 248 12.02 17.01 -32.97
N TYR A 249 13.10 16.48 -32.42
CA TYR A 249 13.29 15.05 -32.18
C TYR A 249 13.40 14.76 -30.69
N GLU A 250 12.62 13.79 -30.22
CA GLU A 250 12.66 13.29 -28.85
C GLU A 250 13.22 11.86 -28.82
N ARG A 251 14.09 11.59 -27.83
CA ARG A 251 14.62 10.24 -27.59
C ARG A 251 14.12 9.72 -26.24
N PRO A 252 13.42 8.57 -26.22
CA PRO A 252 12.97 7.95 -24.98
C PRO A 252 14.14 7.27 -24.25
N LEU A 253 13.97 6.99 -22.96
CA LEU A 253 14.94 6.21 -22.18
C LEU A 253 14.91 4.72 -22.54
N THR A 254 13.70 4.20 -22.77
CA THR A 254 13.42 2.78 -23.08
C THR A 254 12.77 2.67 -24.46
N GLN A 255 12.84 1.47 -25.06
CA GLN A 255 12.15 1.21 -26.33
C GLN A 255 10.65 0.95 -26.13
N LYS A 256 10.27 0.41 -24.96
CA LYS A 256 8.88 0.32 -24.51
C LYS A 256 8.44 1.71 -24.04
N VAL A 257 7.42 2.27 -24.68
CA VAL A 257 6.81 3.56 -24.33
C VAL A 257 5.30 3.41 -24.19
N ASN A 258 4.73 4.01 -23.16
CA ASN A 258 3.30 3.97 -22.92
C ASN A 258 2.55 5.02 -23.75
N VAL A 259 1.26 4.81 -23.95
CA VAL A 259 0.38 5.79 -24.61
C VAL A 259 0.38 7.10 -23.82
N GLY A 260 0.60 8.22 -24.51
CA GLY A 260 0.74 9.56 -23.94
C GLY A 260 2.19 10.03 -23.80
N ASP A 261 3.14 9.10 -23.73
CA ASP A 261 4.58 9.37 -23.60
C ASP A 261 5.33 9.15 -24.92
N GLU A 262 4.62 9.07 -26.05
CA GLU A 262 5.23 8.75 -27.34
C GLU A 262 6.23 9.82 -27.80
N PRO A 263 7.50 9.44 -28.08
CA PRO A 263 8.51 10.40 -28.51
C PRO A 263 8.25 10.86 -29.94
N ILE A 264 8.15 12.18 -30.13
CA ILE A 264 7.88 12.78 -31.44
C ILE A 264 9.15 13.01 -32.26
N SER A 265 8.99 13.06 -33.58
CA SER A 265 9.99 13.48 -34.56
C SER A 265 9.32 14.35 -35.62
N ASN A 266 8.97 15.57 -35.24
CA ASN A 266 8.13 16.47 -36.00
C ASN A 266 8.96 17.44 -36.83
N THR A 267 8.67 17.57 -38.12
CA THR A 267 9.34 18.53 -39.01
C THR A 267 8.37 19.64 -39.42
N ILE A 268 8.71 20.89 -39.16
CA ILE A 268 7.93 22.07 -39.58
C ILE A 268 8.63 22.75 -40.75
N LEU A 269 7.87 23.02 -41.80
CA LEU A 269 8.27 23.83 -42.95
C LEU A 269 7.43 25.11 -42.94
N GLY A 270 8.05 26.26 -42.70
CA GLY A 270 7.42 27.57 -42.66
C GLY A 270 7.82 28.45 -43.84
N LEU A 271 6.88 29.24 -44.34
CA LEU A 271 7.10 30.34 -45.27
C LEU A 271 6.38 31.57 -44.74
N ASP A 272 7.06 32.71 -44.68
CA ASP A 272 6.47 33.97 -44.25
C ASP A 272 6.85 35.12 -45.19
N ALA A 273 5.97 36.11 -45.26
CA ALA A 273 6.16 37.34 -46.01
C ALA A 273 5.70 38.52 -45.15
N ASN A 274 6.60 39.48 -44.93
CA ASN A 274 6.30 40.68 -44.16
C ASN A 274 6.51 41.90 -45.05
N TRP A 275 5.44 42.67 -45.24
CA TRP A 275 5.45 43.93 -45.97
C TRP A 275 5.08 45.08 -45.04
N GLN A 276 5.90 46.11 -44.95
CA GLN A 276 5.63 47.30 -44.17
C GLN A 276 6.06 48.54 -44.94
N THR A 277 5.16 49.50 -45.11
CA THR A 277 5.46 50.77 -45.76
C THR A 277 4.83 51.94 -45.01
N LYS A 278 5.37 53.14 -45.21
CA LYS A 278 4.87 54.38 -44.60
C LYS A 278 3.82 55.01 -45.51
N SER A 279 2.68 55.41 -44.94
CA SER A 279 1.56 55.98 -45.69
C SER A 279 1.29 57.42 -45.26
N GLN A 280 1.88 58.36 -45.98
CA GLN A 280 1.62 59.78 -45.76
C GLN A 280 0.16 60.15 -46.05
N TRP A 281 -0.50 59.40 -46.94
CA TRP A 281 -1.91 59.60 -47.23
C TRP A 281 -2.79 59.33 -46.02
N LEU A 282 -2.51 58.26 -45.25
CA LEU A 282 -3.21 57.97 -43.99
C LEU A 282 -2.91 59.02 -42.93
N THR A 283 -1.64 59.42 -42.76
CA THR A 283 -1.25 60.49 -41.83
C THR A 283 -2.06 61.77 -42.11
N ASN A 284 -2.06 62.20 -43.37
CA ASN A 284 -2.77 63.41 -43.80
C ASN A 284 -4.30 63.29 -43.69
N MET A 285 -4.85 62.08 -43.74
CA MET A 285 -6.28 61.84 -43.56
C MET A 285 -6.66 61.99 -42.08
N VAL A 286 -5.83 61.47 -41.16
CA VAL A 286 -6.02 61.63 -39.72
C VAL A 286 -5.86 63.10 -39.30
N ASP A 287 -4.90 63.82 -39.89
CA ASP A 287 -4.68 65.26 -39.65
C ASP A 287 -5.84 66.17 -40.09
N LYS A 288 -6.76 65.68 -40.92
CA LYS A 288 -7.95 66.44 -41.35
C LYS A 288 -9.10 66.35 -40.35
N LEU A 289 -9.02 65.50 -39.32
CA LEU A 289 -10.02 65.46 -38.26
C LEU A 289 -9.84 66.66 -37.33
N PRO A 290 -10.90 67.44 -37.05
CA PRO A 290 -10.78 68.60 -36.17
C PRO A 290 -10.28 68.16 -34.78
N PHE A 291 -9.36 68.96 -34.22
CA PHE A 291 -8.68 68.75 -32.93
C PHE A 291 -7.54 67.71 -32.89
N TYR A 292 -7.11 67.12 -34.03
CA TYR A 292 -5.94 66.25 -34.11
C TYR A 292 -4.83 66.86 -34.99
N ALA A 293 -3.57 66.74 -34.56
CA ALA A 293 -2.38 67.11 -35.34
C ALA A 293 -1.27 66.06 -35.08
N THR A 294 -1.13 65.11 -35.99
CA THR A 294 -0.21 63.98 -35.87
C THR A 294 1.20 64.39 -36.30
N LYS A 295 2.19 64.11 -35.44
CA LYS A 295 3.62 64.31 -35.74
C LYS A 295 4.30 63.03 -36.23
N GLU A 296 3.67 61.88 -35.97
CA GLU A 296 4.18 60.56 -36.30
C GLU A 296 3.54 60.05 -37.60
N GLU A 297 4.35 59.47 -38.48
CA GLU A 297 3.90 58.94 -39.77
C GLU A 297 3.08 57.66 -39.57
N SER A 298 1.92 57.57 -40.23
CA SER A 298 1.14 56.34 -40.32
C SER A 298 1.92 55.28 -41.11
N SER A 299 1.85 54.02 -40.66
CA SER A 299 2.40 52.88 -41.40
C SER A 299 1.34 51.84 -41.68
N ILE A 300 1.51 51.13 -42.79
CA ILE A 300 0.69 49.97 -43.16
C ILE A 300 1.63 48.78 -43.12
N SER A 301 1.26 47.78 -42.32
CA SER A 301 1.92 46.48 -42.31
C SER A 301 0.95 45.39 -42.75
N ALA A 302 1.46 44.45 -43.52
CA ALA A 302 0.78 43.21 -43.88
C ALA A 302 1.77 42.07 -43.69
N SER A 303 1.39 41.07 -42.90
CA SER A 303 2.14 39.85 -42.70
C SER A 303 1.32 38.65 -43.17
N MET A 304 2.00 37.67 -43.75
CA MET A 304 1.43 36.40 -44.15
C MET A 304 2.39 35.30 -43.72
N GLU A 305 1.87 34.27 -43.07
CA GLU A 305 2.64 33.10 -42.66
C GLU A 305 1.87 31.83 -43.05
N GLY A 306 2.59 30.85 -43.55
CA GLY A 306 2.09 29.51 -43.80
C GLY A 306 3.10 28.49 -43.29
N ALA A 307 2.64 27.57 -42.45
CA ALA A 307 3.47 26.49 -41.93
C ALA A 307 2.82 25.13 -42.24
N TYR A 308 3.66 24.14 -42.57
CA TYR A 308 3.27 22.76 -42.78
C TYR A 308 4.02 21.87 -41.81
N LEU A 309 3.27 21.14 -40.99
CA LEU A 309 3.80 20.17 -40.03
C LEU A 309 3.78 18.78 -40.66
N ILE A 310 4.95 18.16 -40.75
CA ILE A 310 5.12 16.75 -41.07
C ILE A 310 5.32 16.02 -39.74
N PRO A 311 4.27 15.38 -39.19
CA PRO A 311 4.41 14.61 -37.96
C PRO A 311 5.21 13.33 -38.21
N GLY A 312 5.97 12.92 -37.20
CA GLY A 312 6.73 11.67 -37.22
C GLY A 312 7.01 11.16 -35.82
N HIS A 313 7.54 9.95 -35.72
CA HIS A 313 7.91 9.32 -34.46
C HIS A 313 9.40 9.00 -34.41
N SER A 314 9.93 8.81 -33.20
CA SER A 314 11.32 8.36 -33.03
C SER A 314 11.52 6.96 -33.61
N LYS A 315 12.66 6.70 -34.25
CA LYS A 315 13.03 5.34 -34.69
C LYS A 315 13.40 4.41 -33.52
N ALA A 316 13.63 4.97 -32.34
CA ALA A 316 13.97 4.22 -31.13
C ALA A 316 12.82 3.31 -30.67
N ILE A 317 11.57 3.60 -31.04
CA ILE A 317 10.37 2.80 -30.73
C ILE A 317 9.97 1.85 -31.88
N GLY A 318 10.95 1.51 -32.73
CA GLY A 318 10.77 0.63 -33.88
C GLY A 318 10.15 1.31 -35.12
N ASN A 319 10.13 0.57 -36.24
CA ASN A 319 9.66 1.10 -37.53
C ASN A 319 8.14 1.32 -37.60
N ALA A 320 7.38 0.64 -36.76
CA ALA A 320 5.93 0.76 -36.70
C ALA A 320 5.46 1.89 -35.76
N GLY A 321 6.37 2.47 -34.95
CA GLY A 321 6.02 3.48 -33.95
C GLY A 321 5.09 2.92 -32.87
N THR A 322 5.46 1.78 -32.29
CA THR A 322 4.60 1.07 -31.33
C THR A 322 4.54 1.83 -30.00
N SER A 323 3.32 2.06 -29.50
CA SER A 323 3.07 2.45 -28.10
C SER A 323 2.23 1.40 -27.40
N TYR A 324 2.46 1.26 -26.09
CA TYR A 324 1.82 0.26 -25.25
C TYR A 324 0.69 0.92 -24.48
N ILE A 325 -0.52 0.35 -24.58
CA ILE A 325 -1.64 0.74 -23.72
C ILE A 325 -1.36 0.25 -22.29
N ASP A 326 -0.85 -0.98 -22.18
CA ASP A 326 -0.30 -1.59 -20.96
C ASP A 326 0.74 -2.64 -21.40
N ASP A 327 1.89 -2.69 -20.73
CA ASP A 327 2.94 -3.69 -20.95
C ASP A 327 3.03 -4.74 -19.84
N PHE A 328 2.14 -4.64 -18.83
CA PHE A 328 2.04 -5.45 -17.62
C PHE A 328 3.30 -5.46 -16.73
N GLU A 329 4.31 -4.64 -17.01
CA GLU A 329 5.57 -4.59 -16.23
C GLU A 329 5.31 -4.03 -14.82
N GLY A 330 4.39 -3.06 -14.72
CA GLY A 330 3.92 -2.48 -13.46
C GLY A 330 2.60 -3.05 -12.95
N SER A 331 2.13 -4.17 -13.51
CA SER A 331 0.79 -4.73 -13.20
C SER A 331 0.69 -5.31 -11.79
N VAL A 332 1.82 -5.58 -11.15
CA VAL A 332 1.91 -6.13 -9.80
C VAL A 332 2.91 -5.34 -8.98
N SER A 333 2.52 -5.04 -7.75
CA SER A 333 3.38 -4.43 -6.74
C SER A 333 3.28 -5.25 -5.45
N VAL A 334 4.36 -5.28 -4.68
CA VAL A 334 4.44 -6.08 -3.46
C VAL A 334 4.65 -5.20 -2.24
N ILE A 335 4.14 -5.65 -1.09
CA ILE A 335 4.39 -5.08 0.23
C ILE A 335 5.14 -6.13 1.03
N ASP A 336 6.44 -5.91 1.27
CA ASP A 336 7.30 -6.85 2.00
C ASP A 336 6.89 -6.91 3.49
N LEU A 337 6.81 -8.12 4.02
CA LEU A 337 6.40 -8.41 5.39
C LEU A 337 7.53 -9.04 6.22
N ARG A 338 8.75 -9.17 5.69
CA ARG A 338 9.86 -9.87 6.35
C ARG A 338 10.58 -9.07 7.44
N THR A 339 10.27 -7.79 7.62
CA THR A 339 10.93 -6.95 8.63
C THR A 339 10.66 -7.49 10.04
N GLN A 340 11.64 -8.18 10.63
CA GLN A 340 11.49 -8.88 11.91
C GLN A 340 11.03 -8.00 13.08
N SER A 341 11.44 -6.72 13.12
CA SER A 341 11.13 -5.80 14.21
C SER A 341 9.69 -5.29 14.19
N LEU A 342 8.92 -5.62 13.15
CA LEU A 342 7.49 -5.30 13.05
C LEU A 342 6.60 -6.47 13.49
N TRP A 343 7.20 -7.59 13.90
CA TRP A 343 6.51 -8.76 14.41
C TRP A 343 6.69 -8.88 15.92
N PHE A 344 5.59 -9.16 16.61
CA PHE A 344 5.48 -9.27 18.06
C PHE A 344 4.88 -10.63 18.43
N HIS A 345 4.98 -11.05 19.69
CA HIS A 345 4.26 -12.24 20.17
C HIS A 345 2.77 -12.11 19.94
N SER A 346 2.12 -13.21 19.54
CA SER A 346 0.68 -13.21 19.29
C SER A 346 -0.13 -13.61 20.52
N SER A 347 -1.28 -12.96 20.70
CA SER A 347 -2.38 -13.45 21.55
C SER A 347 -2.92 -14.80 21.09
N VAL A 348 -3.50 -15.56 22.03
CA VAL A 348 -4.19 -16.82 21.74
C VAL A 348 -5.38 -16.55 20.80
N PRO A 349 -5.50 -17.23 19.65
CA PRO A 349 -6.62 -17.02 18.73
C PRO A 349 -7.99 -17.26 19.37
N GLN A 350 -8.91 -16.32 19.18
CA GLN A 350 -10.27 -16.37 19.73
C GLN A 350 -11.30 -16.79 18.65
N GLY A 351 -12.44 -17.37 19.03
CA GLY A 351 -13.50 -17.74 18.07
C GLY A 351 -13.21 -19.00 17.22
N LEU A 352 -12.18 -19.76 17.61
CA LEU A 352 -11.81 -21.06 17.02
C LEU A 352 -11.81 -22.17 18.09
N PRO A 353 -12.95 -22.49 18.73
CA PRO A 353 -12.98 -23.42 19.87
C PRO A 353 -12.48 -24.84 19.54
N ASP A 354 -12.54 -25.26 18.28
CA ASP A 354 -12.01 -26.56 17.83
C ASP A 354 -10.48 -26.61 17.79
N LEU A 355 -9.82 -25.47 17.60
CA LEU A 355 -8.35 -25.34 17.52
C LEU A 355 -7.74 -24.78 18.81
N PHE A 356 -8.46 -23.85 19.44
CA PHE A 356 -8.07 -23.07 20.62
C PHE A 356 -9.24 -23.05 21.62
N PRO A 357 -9.55 -24.19 22.27
CA PRO A 357 -10.53 -24.21 23.36
C PRO A 357 -10.14 -23.26 24.52
N GLU A 358 -8.85 -23.01 24.68
CA GLU A 358 -8.30 -22.06 25.65
C GLU A 358 -8.48 -20.57 25.26
N GLY A 359 -8.88 -20.30 24.02
CA GLY A 359 -9.04 -18.96 23.46
C GLY A 359 -10.19 -18.14 24.06
N ASP A 360 -10.99 -18.69 24.97
CA ASP A 360 -12.08 -18.00 25.70
C ASP A 360 -11.75 -17.77 27.20
N LEU A 361 -10.60 -18.27 27.68
CA LEU A 361 -10.14 -18.07 29.05
C LEU A 361 -9.61 -16.64 29.26
N VAL A 362 -10.01 -16.00 30.35
CA VAL A 362 -9.63 -14.61 30.68
C VAL A 362 -9.06 -14.60 32.09
N ASN A 363 -7.90 -13.97 32.24
CA ASN A 363 -7.12 -13.91 33.46
C ASN A 363 -6.89 -15.31 34.06
N ASP A 364 -6.52 -16.27 33.21
CA ASP A 364 -6.27 -17.67 33.58
C ASP A 364 -5.03 -18.18 32.85
N LEU A 365 -4.07 -18.72 33.62
CA LEU A 365 -2.78 -19.20 33.11
C LEU A 365 -2.94 -20.37 32.14
N ASP A 366 -4.04 -21.13 32.23
CA ASP A 366 -4.35 -22.24 31.34
C ASP A 366 -4.37 -21.80 29.86
N ALA A 367 -4.65 -20.51 29.58
CA ALA A 367 -4.60 -19.97 28.22
C ALA A 367 -3.20 -20.04 27.57
N GLY A 368 -2.14 -20.05 28.38
CA GLY A 368 -0.74 -20.10 27.92
C GLY A 368 -0.15 -21.50 27.83
N PHE A 369 -0.80 -22.53 28.38
CA PHE A 369 -0.20 -23.87 28.58
C PHE A 369 0.24 -24.57 27.30
N ARG A 370 -0.35 -24.21 26.16
CA ARG A 370 -0.04 -24.77 24.85
C ARG A 370 0.92 -23.92 24.02
N ARG A 371 1.44 -22.81 24.57
CA ARG A 371 2.40 -21.95 23.85
C ARG A 371 3.79 -22.58 23.87
N ALA A 372 4.30 -22.93 22.70
CA ALA A 372 5.62 -23.51 22.50
C ALA A 372 6.66 -22.45 22.06
N GLN A 373 7.94 -22.83 22.03
CA GLN A 373 9.02 -21.91 21.65
C GLN A 373 9.01 -21.65 20.14
N LEU A 374 8.92 -20.36 19.79
CA LEU A 374 9.12 -19.84 18.44
C LEU A 374 10.13 -18.71 18.49
N SER A 375 11.05 -18.70 17.52
CA SER A 375 11.88 -17.53 17.23
C SER A 375 11.73 -17.12 15.77
N TRP A 376 11.67 -15.82 15.52
CA TRP A 376 11.63 -15.22 14.18
C TRP A 376 12.77 -14.22 14.03
N TYR A 377 13.60 -14.40 13.00
CA TYR A 377 14.81 -13.59 12.86
C TYR A 377 15.32 -13.55 11.43
N VAL A 378 16.21 -12.60 11.16
CA VAL A 378 17.06 -12.60 9.97
C VAL A 378 18.49 -12.87 10.42
N ILE A 379 19.11 -13.94 9.91
CA ILE A 379 20.49 -14.27 10.28
C ILE A 379 21.42 -13.15 9.80
N ASP A 380 22.11 -12.51 10.75
CA ASP A 380 23.10 -11.49 10.47
C ASP A 380 24.20 -12.04 9.53
N PRO A 381 24.50 -11.34 8.40
CA PRO A 381 25.54 -11.76 7.48
C PRO A 381 26.93 -11.93 8.11
N LEU A 382 27.18 -11.36 9.29
CA LEU A 382 28.45 -11.51 10.01
C LEU A 382 28.87 -12.97 10.10
N PHE A 383 27.94 -13.91 10.34
CA PHE A 383 28.25 -15.34 10.51
C PHE A 383 28.86 -16.00 9.26
N PHE A 384 28.79 -15.32 8.11
CA PHE A 384 29.29 -15.81 6.82
C PHE A 384 30.43 -14.95 6.26
N ARG A 385 30.90 -13.94 7.00
CA ARG A 385 32.06 -13.13 6.61
C ARG A 385 33.32 -13.68 7.26
N ASN A 386 34.47 -13.36 6.67
CA ASN A 386 35.77 -13.71 7.23
C ASN A 386 36.34 -12.48 7.96
N ASN A 387 35.75 -12.13 9.11
CA ASN A 387 36.17 -11.00 9.93
C ASN A 387 36.29 -11.42 11.40
N ASN A 388 36.87 -10.55 12.23
CA ASN A 388 37.08 -10.77 13.66
C ASN A 388 35.80 -10.74 14.51
N LEU A 389 34.62 -10.46 13.92
CA LEU A 389 33.33 -10.46 14.61
C LEU A 389 32.63 -11.81 14.51
N THR A 390 33.10 -12.69 13.63
CA THR A 390 32.57 -14.03 13.44
C THR A 390 33.20 -14.95 14.47
N PRO A 391 32.42 -15.64 15.33
CA PRO A 391 32.99 -16.58 16.30
C PRO A 391 33.82 -17.67 15.62
N ASP A 392 35.00 -17.98 16.18
CA ASP A 392 35.97 -18.89 15.57
C ASP A 392 35.41 -20.30 15.32
N HIS A 393 34.55 -20.81 16.21
CA HIS A 393 33.93 -22.13 16.02
C HIS A 393 32.94 -22.14 14.85
N ILE A 394 32.35 -21.00 14.48
CA ILE A 394 31.47 -20.88 13.32
C ILE A 394 32.30 -20.63 12.05
N ALA A 395 33.29 -19.73 12.13
CA ALA A 395 34.15 -19.39 11.00
C ALA A 395 34.94 -20.62 10.49
N ASN A 396 35.32 -21.53 11.38
CA ASN A 396 36.05 -22.75 11.06
C ASN A 396 35.15 -23.97 10.81
N ASP A 397 33.84 -23.87 11.03
CA ASP A 397 32.88 -24.96 10.77
C ASP A 397 32.24 -24.81 9.38
N ALA A 398 32.80 -25.56 8.43
CA ALA A 398 32.24 -25.62 7.07
C ALA A 398 30.85 -26.27 7.04
N ALA A 399 30.57 -27.24 7.92
CA ALA A 399 29.30 -27.95 7.96
C ALA A 399 28.18 -27.03 8.46
N MET A 400 28.41 -26.29 9.53
CA MET A 400 27.46 -25.32 10.06
C MET A 400 27.13 -24.23 9.04
N ARG A 401 28.14 -23.65 8.37
CA ARG A 401 27.93 -22.63 7.32
C ARG A 401 27.35 -23.19 6.02
N SER A 402 27.28 -24.51 5.90
CA SER A 402 26.67 -25.20 4.76
C SER A 402 25.32 -25.84 5.12
N ASP A 403 24.82 -25.67 6.35
CA ASP A 403 23.55 -26.24 6.79
C ASP A 403 22.39 -25.43 6.20
N ASN A 404 21.52 -26.07 5.41
CA ASN A 404 20.38 -25.41 4.75
C ASN A 404 19.46 -24.65 5.71
N ARG A 405 19.40 -25.02 7.00
CA ARG A 405 18.58 -24.34 8.01
C ARG A 405 19.16 -23.00 8.45
N MET A 406 20.47 -22.78 8.28
CA MET A 406 21.15 -21.61 8.85
C MET A 406 22.25 -21.00 7.97
N ARG A 407 22.47 -21.49 6.75
CA ARG A 407 23.42 -20.89 5.79
C ARG A 407 22.89 -19.60 5.19
N GLU A 408 23.79 -18.80 4.62
CA GLU A 408 23.45 -17.66 3.77
C GLU A 408 22.70 -18.12 2.51
N VAL A 409 21.71 -17.32 2.10
CA VAL A 409 20.94 -17.52 0.86
C VAL A 409 21.19 -16.33 -0.05
N LEU A 410 21.57 -16.59 -1.28
CA LEU A 410 21.86 -15.56 -2.28
C LEU A 410 20.63 -15.30 -3.16
N GLU A 411 20.48 -14.08 -3.67
CA GLU A 411 19.38 -13.69 -4.55
C GLU A 411 19.32 -14.60 -5.78
N GLN A 412 20.47 -14.91 -6.37
CA GLN A 412 20.59 -15.76 -7.56
C GLN A 412 20.26 -17.24 -7.30
N GLU A 413 20.20 -17.67 -6.03
CA GLU A 413 19.78 -19.03 -5.69
C GLU A 413 18.27 -19.20 -5.94
N VAL A 414 17.47 -18.23 -5.50
CA VAL A 414 16.01 -18.27 -5.59
C VAL A 414 15.53 -17.61 -6.90
N PHE A 415 16.18 -16.54 -7.34
CA PHE A 415 15.84 -15.73 -8.51
C PHE A 415 17.02 -15.64 -9.49
N PRO A 416 17.35 -16.73 -10.21
CA PRO A 416 18.58 -16.82 -11.01
C PRO A 416 18.64 -15.84 -12.19
N ASN A 417 17.48 -15.38 -12.67
CA ASN A 417 17.37 -14.46 -13.80
C ASN A 417 17.44 -12.98 -13.37
N ARG A 418 17.47 -12.69 -12.06
CA ARG A 418 17.52 -11.32 -11.55
C ARG A 418 18.93 -10.75 -11.67
N GLN A 419 19.05 -9.58 -12.30
CA GLN A 419 20.32 -8.87 -12.43
C GLN A 419 20.47 -7.84 -11.31
N LEU A 420 21.44 -8.07 -10.42
CA LEU A 420 21.78 -7.12 -9.37
C LEU A 420 22.70 -6.02 -9.90
N ALA A 421 22.39 -4.78 -9.59
CA ALA A 421 23.28 -3.65 -9.89
C ALA A 421 24.58 -3.76 -9.07
N ALA A 422 25.70 -3.33 -9.67
CA ALA A 422 26.99 -3.36 -9.00
C ALA A 422 26.96 -2.58 -7.67
N GLY A 423 27.43 -3.22 -6.59
CA GLY A 423 27.41 -2.66 -5.23
C GLY A 423 26.17 -3.02 -4.40
N THR A 424 25.18 -3.72 -4.97
CA THR A 424 24.04 -4.25 -4.21
C THR A 424 24.44 -5.52 -3.47
N PRO A 425 24.06 -5.70 -2.19
CA PRO A 425 24.25 -6.98 -1.50
C PRO A 425 23.58 -8.11 -2.25
N ALA A 426 24.30 -9.22 -2.43
CA ALA A 426 23.80 -10.38 -3.16
C ALA A 426 22.97 -11.34 -2.30
N ASN A 427 22.93 -11.14 -0.98
CA ASN A 427 22.21 -12.02 -0.06
C ASN A 427 20.74 -11.59 0.10
N ILE A 428 19.86 -12.57 0.25
CA ILE A 428 18.47 -12.35 0.62
C ILE A 428 18.41 -12.23 2.15
N PRO A 429 17.78 -11.18 2.73
CA PRO A 429 17.44 -11.16 4.15
C PRO A 429 16.25 -12.11 4.37
N VAL A 430 16.55 -13.39 4.59
CA VAL A 430 15.55 -14.43 4.81
C VAL A 430 14.95 -14.25 6.21
N LEU A 431 13.61 -14.18 6.30
CA LEU A 431 12.93 -14.27 7.58
C LEU A 431 12.83 -15.75 7.94
N ASP A 432 13.58 -16.17 8.95
CA ASP A 432 13.59 -17.54 9.46
C ASP A 432 12.63 -17.64 10.65
N LEU A 433 11.70 -18.60 10.62
CA LEU A 433 10.83 -18.98 11.74
C LEU A 433 11.28 -20.36 12.23
N THR A 434 11.82 -20.43 13.43
CA THR A 434 12.24 -21.69 14.05
C THR A 434 11.28 -22.06 15.17
N TYR A 435 10.56 -23.16 14.97
CA TYR A 435 9.54 -23.65 15.89
C TYR A 435 9.95 -24.95 16.56
N TYR A 436 9.85 -24.98 17.89
CA TYR A 436 10.17 -26.14 18.72
C TYR A 436 8.90 -26.58 19.47
N PRO A 437 8.06 -27.46 18.89
CA PRO A 437 6.73 -27.76 19.42
C PRO A 437 6.75 -28.47 20.78
N SER A 438 7.85 -29.12 21.16
CA SER A 438 8.02 -29.78 22.46
C SER A 438 8.77 -28.92 23.49
N GLU A 439 9.06 -27.66 23.19
CA GLU A 439 9.72 -26.76 24.14
C GLU A 439 8.77 -25.66 24.56
N ARG A 440 8.85 -25.32 25.84
CA ARG A 440 8.03 -24.26 26.42
C ARG A 440 8.36 -22.92 25.76
N GLY A 441 7.32 -22.19 25.35
CA GLY A 441 7.44 -20.79 24.92
C GLY A 441 7.35 -19.83 26.10
N PRO A 442 7.35 -18.50 25.85
CA PRO A 442 7.15 -17.51 26.89
C PRO A 442 5.73 -17.58 27.48
N TYR A 443 5.60 -17.32 28.77
CA TYR A 443 4.37 -17.29 29.55
C TYR A 443 3.56 -18.59 29.51
N ASN A 444 4.26 -19.72 29.59
CA ASN A 444 3.65 -21.04 29.68
C ASN A 444 4.02 -21.65 31.04
N TYR A 445 3.00 -21.92 31.86
CA TYR A 445 3.12 -22.50 33.20
C TYR A 445 2.55 -23.93 33.29
N SER A 446 2.53 -24.64 32.15
CA SER A 446 2.01 -26.01 32.09
C SER A 446 2.82 -26.96 32.98
N LEU A 447 2.10 -27.84 33.69
CA LEU A 447 2.67 -28.96 34.42
C LEU A 447 2.71 -30.25 33.59
N ASP A 448 2.21 -30.22 32.35
CA ASP A 448 2.25 -31.36 31.42
C ASP A 448 3.59 -31.44 30.70
N LEU A 449 4.64 -31.70 31.49
CA LEU A 449 6.02 -31.80 31.04
C LEU A 449 6.58 -33.21 31.23
N THR A 450 7.50 -33.60 30.34
CA THR A 450 8.35 -34.76 30.53
C THR A 450 9.40 -34.50 31.62
N ASP A 451 10.10 -35.55 32.04
CA ASP A 451 11.17 -35.46 33.04
C ASP A 451 12.30 -34.48 32.66
N ASP A 452 12.50 -34.26 31.35
CA ASP A 452 13.48 -33.32 30.82
C ASP A 452 12.90 -31.90 30.60
N GLY A 453 11.70 -31.62 31.11
CA GLY A 453 11.06 -30.30 31.03
C GLY A 453 10.49 -29.96 29.64
N ARG A 454 10.23 -30.95 28.79
CA ARG A 454 9.64 -30.78 27.45
C ARG A 454 8.13 -30.96 27.49
N LEU A 455 7.38 -30.25 26.64
CA LEU A 455 5.93 -30.44 26.49
C LEU A 455 5.64 -31.84 25.93
N SER A 456 4.70 -32.55 26.56
CA SER A 456 4.43 -33.96 26.29
C SER A 456 3.65 -34.21 24.98
N THR A 457 2.80 -33.25 24.56
CA THR A 457 1.94 -33.32 23.36
C THR A 457 2.29 -32.23 22.33
N PRO A 458 3.40 -32.37 21.58
CA PRO A 458 3.90 -31.33 20.68
C PRO A 458 2.89 -30.90 19.59
N GLU A 459 2.07 -31.84 19.09
CA GLU A 459 1.05 -31.57 18.08
C GLU A 459 -0.08 -30.65 18.55
N GLU A 460 -0.37 -30.63 19.85
CA GLU A 460 -1.40 -29.73 20.41
C GLU A 460 -0.86 -28.33 20.66
N ASN A 461 0.46 -28.16 20.70
CA ASN A 461 1.10 -26.90 20.99
C ASN A 461 1.11 -25.98 19.77
N TRP A 462 1.18 -24.69 20.05
CA TRP A 462 1.22 -23.65 19.03
C TRP A 462 2.19 -22.54 19.41
N ALA A 463 2.61 -21.76 18.43
CA ALA A 463 3.28 -20.49 18.67
C ALA A 463 3.09 -19.56 17.48
N GLY A 464 3.00 -18.26 17.73
CA GLY A 464 2.68 -17.30 16.70
C GLY A 464 3.30 -15.93 16.91
N MET A 465 3.26 -15.16 15.82
CA MET A 465 3.67 -13.77 15.76
C MET A 465 2.57 -12.94 15.10
N THR A 466 2.39 -11.71 15.57
CA THR A 466 1.41 -10.75 15.07
C THR A 466 2.10 -9.47 14.65
N ARG A 467 1.57 -8.81 13.63
CA ARG A 467 2.02 -7.49 13.19
C ARG A 467 0.86 -6.60 12.82
N ARG A 468 1.09 -5.29 12.94
CA ARG A 468 0.25 -4.28 12.31
C ARG A 468 0.42 -4.27 10.79
N ILE A 469 -0.69 -4.02 10.10
CA ILE A 469 -0.75 -3.71 8.69
C ILE A 469 -0.90 -2.20 8.52
N THR A 470 -0.06 -1.61 7.66
CA THR A 470 -0.10 -0.18 7.36
C THR A 470 -1.19 0.18 6.36
N THR A 471 -1.34 -0.65 5.32
CA THR A 471 -2.36 -0.50 4.27
C THR A 471 -3.58 -1.36 4.60
N THR A 472 -4.51 -0.81 5.36
CA THR A 472 -5.63 -1.58 5.95
C THR A 472 -6.82 -1.81 5.00
N ASP A 473 -7.00 -0.96 4.00
CA ASP A 473 -8.05 -1.12 2.98
C ASP A 473 -7.49 -1.94 1.80
N PHE A 474 -7.64 -3.27 1.93
CA PHE A 474 -7.21 -4.25 0.94
C PHE A 474 -8.06 -4.16 -0.33
N GLU A 475 -9.32 -3.71 -0.25
CA GLU A 475 -10.17 -3.51 -1.42
C GLU A 475 -9.66 -2.34 -2.26
N ALA A 476 -9.47 -1.18 -1.65
CA ALA A 476 -8.96 0.01 -2.33
C ALA A 476 -7.57 -0.24 -2.91
N SER A 477 -6.71 -0.93 -2.15
CA SER A 477 -5.33 -1.23 -2.54
C SER A 477 -5.18 -2.45 -3.44
N ASN A 478 -6.29 -3.14 -3.75
CA ASN A 478 -6.38 -4.37 -4.51
C ASN A 478 -5.32 -5.42 -4.12
N ILE A 479 -5.20 -5.68 -2.82
CA ILE A 479 -4.39 -6.79 -2.32
C ILE A 479 -5.13 -8.09 -2.64
N GLU A 480 -4.49 -9.00 -3.36
CA GLU A 480 -5.12 -10.23 -3.87
C GLU A 480 -4.62 -11.48 -3.15
N THR A 481 -3.33 -11.55 -2.83
CA THR A 481 -2.73 -12.73 -2.21
C THR A 481 -1.71 -12.37 -1.12
N VAL A 482 -1.56 -13.27 -0.17
CA VAL A 482 -0.33 -13.40 0.62
C VAL A 482 0.57 -14.36 -0.14
N GLN A 483 1.72 -13.88 -0.61
CA GLN A 483 2.70 -14.67 -1.34
C GLN A 483 3.93 -14.89 -0.48
N PHE A 484 4.50 -16.10 -0.55
CA PHE A 484 5.79 -16.36 0.04
C PHE A 484 6.57 -17.44 -0.69
N TRP A 485 7.90 -17.35 -0.59
CA TRP A 485 8.84 -18.36 -1.03
C TRP A 485 9.49 -19.00 0.18
N VAL A 486 9.26 -20.29 0.41
CA VAL A 486 9.78 -21.01 1.57
C VAL A 486 10.71 -22.15 1.13
N MET A 487 11.85 -22.29 1.80
CA MET A 487 12.75 -23.42 1.58
C MET A 487 12.06 -24.71 2.05
N ASP A 488 12.27 -25.81 1.33
CA ASP A 488 11.81 -27.15 1.72
C ASP A 488 12.23 -27.46 3.16
N PRO A 489 11.29 -27.61 4.10
CA PRO A 489 11.62 -27.78 5.50
C PRO A 489 11.78 -29.27 5.88
N PHE A 490 11.76 -30.21 4.93
CA PHE A 490 11.69 -31.64 5.24
C PHE A 490 12.93 -32.44 4.84
N PHE A 491 13.13 -33.55 5.55
CA PHE A 491 14.07 -34.61 5.20
C PHE A 491 13.44 -35.99 5.36
N ASN A 492 13.95 -36.99 4.62
CA ASN A 492 13.54 -38.39 4.71
C ASN A 492 12.02 -38.61 4.60
N ALA A 493 11.37 -37.81 3.74
CA ALA A 493 9.96 -37.88 3.44
C ALA A 493 9.75 -37.75 1.92
N SER A 494 8.54 -38.02 1.44
CA SER A 494 8.18 -37.85 0.04
C SER A 494 6.77 -37.29 -0.09
N ASN A 495 6.54 -36.50 -1.14
CA ASN A 495 5.22 -35.99 -1.43
C ASN A 495 4.29 -37.06 -2.02
N SER A 496 3.01 -36.73 -2.19
CA SER A 496 2.02 -37.64 -2.77
C SER A 496 2.30 -38.03 -4.23
N ALA A 497 3.16 -37.28 -4.94
CA ALA A 497 3.67 -37.62 -6.26
C ALA A 497 4.92 -38.54 -6.23
N GLY A 498 5.40 -38.92 -5.04
CA GLY A 498 6.56 -39.79 -4.87
C GLY A 498 7.91 -39.07 -4.96
N GLU A 499 7.93 -37.74 -4.92
CA GLU A 499 9.15 -36.94 -5.02
C GLU A 499 9.73 -36.72 -3.61
N PRO A 500 11.05 -36.95 -3.42
CA PRO A 500 11.66 -36.87 -2.11
C PRO A 500 11.84 -35.42 -1.66
N ALA A 501 11.73 -35.19 -0.36
CA ALA A 501 12.18 -33.97 0.28
C ALA A 501 13.70 -33.78 0.10
N THR A 502 14.14 -32.53 -0.02
CA THR A 502 15.49 -32.18 -0.47
C THR A 502 16.39 -31.57 0.60
N ASN A 503 15.84 -31.14 1.73
CA ASN A 503 16.61 -30.50 2.76
C ASN A 503 17.27 -31.52 3.70
N VAL A 504 18.45 -31.99 3.29
CA VAL A 504 19.26 -32.99 4.03
C VAL A 504 19.64 -32.62 5.46
N ASN A 505 19.50 -31.35 5.84
CA ASN A 505 19.82 -30.88 7.19
C ASN A 505 18.58 -30.78 8.10
N SER A 506 17.37 -30.92 7.55
CA SER A 506 16.16 -30.92 8.36
C SER A 506 16.04 -32.17 9.22
N VAL A 507 15.47 -32.01 10.40
CA VAL A 507 15.08 -33.11 11.31
C VAL A 507 13.60 -33.47 11.18
N ASN A 508 12.84 -32.69 10.39
CA ASN A 508 11.40 -32.85 10.26
C ASN A 508 11.06 -33.77 9.08
N SER A 509 10.27 -34.81 9.35
CA SER A 509 9.76 -35.76 8.36
C SER A 509 8.23 -35.91 8.40
N THR A 510 7.54 -35.15 9.25
CA THR A 510 6.12 -35.33 9.57
C THR A 510 5.25 -34.16 9.11
N GLY A 511 5.76 -32.93 9.20
CA GLY A 511 5.02 -31.72 8.87
C GLY A 511 4.09 -31.21 9.97
N GLY A 512 3.32 -30.20 9.61
CA GLY A 512 2.31 -29.55 10.42
C GLY A 512 1.58 -28.48 9.61
N GLU A 513 1.00 -27.50 10.29
CA GLU A 513 0.18 -26.47 9.66
C GLU A 513 0.75 -25.07 9.95
N LEU A 514 0.68 -24.20 8.94
CA LEU A 514 0.89 -22.76 9.06
C LEU A 514 -0.46 -22.07 8.90
N TYR A 515 -0.85 -21.29 9.88
CA TYR A 515 -2.07 -20.50 9.85
C TYR A 515 -1.76 -19.02 9.66
N ILE A 516 -2.66 -18.36 8.94
CA ILE A 516 -2.63 -16.91 8.73
C ILE A 516 -4.01 -16.38 9.12
N ASP A 517 -4.04 -15.37 9.97
CA ASP A 517 -5.25 -14.61 10.29
C ASP A 517 -5.09 -13.16 9.81
N LEU A 518 -6.11 -12.63 9.14
CA LEU A 518 -6.14 -11.26 8.62
C LEU A 518 -7.40 -10.54 9.11
N GLY A 519 -7.25 -9.48 9.91
CA GLY A 519 -8.40 -8.70 10.37
C GLY A 519 -8.10 -7.81 11.56
N ASN A 520 -9.06 -7.70 12.47
CA ASN A 520 -8.85 -7.17 13.82
C ASN A 520 -8.50 -8.35 14.72
N LEU A 521 -7.35 -8.27 15.38
CA LEU A 521 -6.81 -9.33 16.23
C LEU A 521 -6.53 -8.74 17.61
N SER A 522 -6.55 -9.59 18.64
CA SER A 522 -6.31 -9.16 20.00
C SER A 522 -4.84 -8.81 20.16
N GLU A 523 -4.55 -7.64 20.75
CA GLU A 523 -3.21 -7.22 21.15
C GLU A 523 -2.89 -7.66 22.58
N ASP A 524 -3.90 -8.13 23.34
CA ASP A 524 -3.79 -8.72 24.68
C ASP A 524 -3.12 -10.11 24.61
N VAL A 525 -1.79 -10.14 24.79
CA VAL A 525 -0.95 -11.34 24.69
C VAL A 525 -1.07 -12.17 25.96
N LEU A 526 -1.11 -11.51 27.12
CA LEU A 526 -1.34 -12.07 28.45
C LEU A 526 -2.78 -11.80 28.88
N ARG A 527 -3.71 -12.60 28.36
CA ARG A 527 -5.13 -12.28 28.42
C ARG A 527 -5.65 -12.05 29.83
N ASP A 528 -5.76 -10.80 30.24
CA ASP A 528 -6.36 -10.33 31.49
C ASP A 528 -7.18 -9.03 31.34
N GLY A 529 -7.27 -8.48 30.12
CA GLY A 529 -7.97 -7.23 29.84
C GLY A 529 -7.27 -5.98 30.39
N ARG A 530 -6.00 -6.09 30.79
CA ARG A 530 -5.16 -4.96 31.20
C ARG A 530 -4.04 -4.80 30.19
N LYS A 531 -3.78 -3.56 29.79
CA LYS A 531 -2.68 -3.28 28.86
C LYS A 531 -1.35 -3.37 29.60
N SER A 532 -0.51 -4.36 29.26
CA SER A 532 0.87 -4.38 29.72
C SER A 532 1.75 -3.42 28.91
N PHE A 533 2.59 -2.65 29.61
CA PHE A 533 3.60 -1.78 29.02
C PHE A 533 4.71 -1.46 30.03
N GLU A 534 5.93 -1.84 29.68
CA GLU A 534 7.09 -1.79 30.57
C GLU A 534 7.41 -0.38 31.08
N ASN A 535 7.26 0.66 30.25
CA ASN A 535 7.57 2.03 30.67
C ASN A 535 6.55 2.64 31.64
N GLY A 536 5.43 1.97 31.89
CA GLY A 536 4.51 2.28 32.98
C GLY A 536 4.96 1.74 34.33
N LEU A 537 5.88 0.77 34.34
CA LEU A 537 6.41 0.20 35.56
C LEU A 537 7.29 1.21 36.30
N PRO A 538 7.45 1.09 37.62
CA PRO A 538 8.27 2.01 38.39
C PRO A 538 9.76 2.03 37.98
N LYS A 539 10.37 3.21 37.83
CA LYS A 539 11.71 3.36 37.21
C LYS A 539 12.91 3.10 38.14
N ASN A 540 12.70 3.10 39.45
CA ASN A 540 13.70 2.81 40.49
C ASN A 540 13.01 2.63 41.84
N LEU A 541 13.69 2.01 42.82
CA LEU A 541 13.20 1.66 44.18
C LEU A 541 12.54 2.79 45.00
N THR A 542 12.58 4.04 44.54
CA THR A 542 11.95 5.18 45.22
C THR A 542 10.77 5.80 44.45
N ASP A 543 10.41 5.26 43.29
CA ASP A 543 9.38 5.79 42.40
C ASP A 543 7.96 5.34 42.80
N LEU A 544 7.51 5.79 43.96
CA LEU A 544 6.17 5.51 44.51
C LEU A 544 5.01 6.18 43.72
N ALA A 545 5.32 6.92 42.65
CA ALA A 545 4.33 7.65 41.86
C ALA A 545 3.71 6.80 40.73
N GLN A 546 4.30 5.66 40.39
CA GLN A 546 3.75 4.70 39.45
C GLN A 546 3.01 3.60 40.21
N GLU A 547 1.68 3.63 40.18
CA GLU A 547 0.83 2.60 40.80
C GLU A 547 0.65 1.43 39.84
N THR A 548 0.79 0.22 40.37
CA THR A 548 0.59 -1.06 39.67
C THR A 548 -0.60 -1.83 40.24
N ASP A 549 -1.11 -2.79 39.49
CA ASP A 549 -2.15 -3.74 39.88
C ASP A 549 -1.65 -5.17 39.58
N GLU A 550 -2.26 -6.17 40.21
CA GLU A 550 -1.89 -7.58 40.02
C GLU A 550 -2.99 -8.34 39.26
N THR A 551 -2.56 -9.16 38.30
CA THR A 551 -3.40 -10.12 37.58
C THR A 551 -2.85 -11.53 37.78
N ASN A 552 -3.53 -12.58 37.30
CA ASN A 552 -2.97 -13.93 37.40
C ASN A 552 -1.70 -14.09 36.55
N TRP A 553 -1.47 -13.20 35.57
CA TRP A 553 -0.30 -13.19 34.71
C TRP A 553 0.89 -12.42 35.26
N GLY A 554 0.68 -11.51 36.21
CA GLY A 554 1.77 -10.72 36.78
C GLY A 554 1.32 -9.34 37.27
N VAL A 555 2.17 -8.34 37.04
CA VAL A 555 2.03 -6.96 37.53
C VAL A 555 1.88 -6.01 36.34
N VAL A 556 0.82 -5.22 36.35
CA VAL A 556 0.50 -4.29 35.26
C VAL A 556 0.41 -2.85 35.74
N PRO A 557 0.84 -1.84 34.95
CA PRO A 557 0.66 -0.45 35.32
C PRO A 557 -0.82 -0.03 35.32
N THR A 558 -1.21 0.85 36.25
CA THR A 558 -2.57 1.43 36.29
C THR A 558 -2.68 2.79 35.58
N THR A 559 -1.54 3.37 35.22
CA THR A 559 -1.46 4.67 34.57
C THR A 559 -1.75 4.58 33.08
N GLN A 560 -2.08 5.69 32.44
CA GLN A 560 -2.23 5.72 30.99
C GLN A 560 -0.87 5.98 30.33
N SER A 561 -0.47 5.14 29.38
CA SER A 561 0.70 5.41 28.55
C SER A 561 0.48 6.68 27.71
N VAL A 562 1.45 7.60 27.74
CA VAL A 562 1.42 8.86 26.98
C VAL A 562 2.41 8.81 25.80
N VAL A 563 3.57 8.18 26.04
CA VAL A 563 4.64 7.99 25.05
C VAL A 563 5.19 6.59 25.27
N ASN A 564 5.40 5.82 24.20
CA ASN A 564 6.06 4.53 24.28
C ASN A 564 7.59 4.69 24.25
N ALA A 565 8.16 5.09 25.38
CA ALA A 565 9.60 5.24 25.56
C ALA A 565 9.97 5.10 27.05
N PHE A 566 11.15 4.54 27.32
CA PHE A 566 11.72 4.56 28.67
C PHE A 566 12.10 5.97 29.12
N ALA A 567 12.07 6.20 30.43
CA ALA A 567 12.45 7.47 31.00
C ALA A 567 13.98 7.67 30.92
N ILE A 568 14.43 8.84 30.44
CA ILE A 568 15.85 9.22 30.51
C ILE A 568 16.11 9.78 31.91
N VAL A 569 16.76 9.02 32.78
CA VAL A 569 17.19 9.45 34.12
C VAL A 569 18.72 9.33 34.28
N GLU A 570 19.28 9.98 35.31
CA GLU A 570 20.75 10.03 35.56
C GLU A 570 21.38 8.64 35.84
N SER A 571 20.57 7.64 36.16
CA SER A 571 20.94 6.23 36.32
C SER A 571 20.08 5.38 35.37
N ASN A 572 20.60 4.32 34.75
CA ASN A 572 19.81 3.54 33.80
C ASN A 572 18.57 2.87 34.43
N SER A 573 17.38 3.46 34.24
CA SER A 573 16.11 2.97 34.80
C SER A 573 15.54 1.76 34.07
N ASN A 574 15.95 1.51 32.83
CA ASN A 574 15.42 0.42 32.01
C ASN A 574 15.53 -0.92 32.75
N ARG A 575 16.57 -1.12 33.55
CA ARG A 575 16.78 -2.35 34.34
C ARG A 575 15.61 -2.77 35.25
N TYR A 576 14.74 -1.84 35.64
CA TYR A 576 13.58 -2.12 36.51
C TYR A 576 12.27 -2.19 35.72
N GLN A 577 12.29 -1.79 34.45
CA GLN A 577 11.13 -1.66 33.59
C GLN A 577 11.14 -2.71 32.47
N ASP A 578 12.32 -3.06 31.93
CA ASP A 578 12.59 -4.06 30.88
C ASP A 578 12.51 -5.49 31.46
N VAL A 579 11.32 -5.83 31.97
CA VAL A 579 11.04 -7.05 32.75
C VAL A 579 9.93 -7.89 32.13
N GLY A 580 9.68 -7.76 30.82
CA GLY A 580 8.68 -8.58 30.15
C GLY A 580 7.26 -8.02 30.22
N LEU A 581 6.33 -8.76 29.58
CA LEU A 581 4.91 -8.43 29.56
C LEU A 581 4.20 -8.78 30.87
N ASP A 582 4.75 -9.66 31.69
CA ASP A 582 4.23 -9.99 33.03
C ASP A 582 4.65 -8.95 34.08
N GLY A 583 5.57 -8.05 33.75
CA GLY A 583 6.01 -6.98 34.65
C GLY A 583 6.81 -7.48 35.86
N LEU A 584 7.35 -8.69 35.78
CA LEU A 584 8.07 -9.36 36.85
C LEU A 584 9.44 -9.80 36.33
N SER A 585 10.52 -9.51 37.06
CA SER A 585 11.83 -10.03 36.65
C SER A 585 12.08 -11.44 37.15
N SER A 586 12.75 -12.23 36.31
CA SER A 586 13.24 -13.57 36.61
C SER A 586 14.24 -13.60 37.77
N ALA A 587 15.20 -12.66 37.78
CA ALA A 587 16.36 -12.71 38.67
C ALA A 587 16.45 -11.55 39.67
N GLN A 588 16.02 -10.35 39.28
CA GLN A 588 16.11 -9.17 40.13
C GLN A 588 14.75 -8.91 40.77
N PRO A 589 14.66 -8.66 42.10
CA PRO A 589 13.40 -8.19 42.66
C PRO A 589 12.97 -6.88 42.01
N ASP A 590 11.68 -6.78 41.70
CA ASP A 590 11.01 -5.53 41.36
C ASP A 590 11.06 -4.56 42.56
N LEU A 591 10.41 -3.41 42.44
CA LEU A 591 10.43 -2.43 43.53
C LEU A 591 9.71 -2.86 44.81
N GLU A 592 8.80 -3.82 44.71
CA GLU A 592 8.01 -4.35 45.83
C GLU A 592 8.66 -5.61 46.43
N GLY A 593 9.81 -6.04 45.90
CA GLY A 593 10.48 -7.26 46.32
C GLY A 593 9.89 -8.52 45.70
N ARG A 594 9.04 -8.39 44.68
CA ARG A 594 8.47 -9.50 43.91
C ARG A 594 9.44 -9.92 42.82
N THR A 595 9.43 -11.22 42.55
CA THR A 595 10.12 -11.86 41.41
C THR A 595 9.16 -12.87 40.83
N GLU A 596 9.39 -13.34 39.61
CA GLU A 596 8.63 -14.45 39.05
C GLU A 596 8.61 -15.67 39.99
N GLN A 597 9.75 -16.01 40.60
CA GLN A 597 9.84 -17.15 41.52
C GLN A 597 8.93 -16.99 42.75
N GLY A 598 8.80 -15.77 43.27
CA GLY A 598 7.93 -15.47 44.39
C GLY A 598 6.45 -15.45 43.98
N PHE A 599 6.15 -14.79 42.87
CA PHE A 599 4.79 -14.62 42.35
C PHE A 599 4.19 -15.96 41.91
N PHE A 600 4.94 -16.74 41.13
CA PHE A 600 4.55 -18.08 40.65
C PHE A 600 5.03 -19.20 41.56
N SER A 601 5.12 -18.95 42.87
CA SER A 601 5.65 -19.94 43.83
C SER A 601 4.89 -21.27 43.81
N ASP A 602 3.57 -21.26 43.57
CA ASP A 602 2.75 -22.47 43.42
C ASP A 602 3.19 -23.32 42.22
N TYR A 603 3.48 -22.68 41.08
CA TYR A 603 4.02 -23.36 39.89
C TYR A 603 5.44 -23.88 40.15
N VAL A 604 6.32 -23.05 40.71
CA VAL A 604 7.73 -23.40 41.04
C VAL A 604 7.82 -24.59 42.00
N ASN A 605 6.91 -24.68 42.96
CA ASN A 605 6.83 -25.82 43.88
C ASN A 605 6.27 -27.07 43.20
N SER A 606 5.24 -26.91 42.38
CA SER A 606 4.58 -28.02 41.67
C SER A 606 5.50 -28.65 40.63
N ILE A 607 6.25 -27.84 39.88
CA ILE A 607 7.13 -28.33 38.82
C ILE A 607 8.28 -29.19 39.35
N GLY A 608 8.74 -28.93 40.58
CA GLY A 608 9.74 -29.77 41.25
C GLY A 608 9.27 -31.20 41.54
N THR A 609 7.97 -31.48 41.43
CA THR A 609 7.41 -32.84 41.52
C THR A 609 7.28 -33.54 40.16
N VAL A 610 7.34 -32.78 39.07
CA VAL A 610 7.13 -33.26 37.69
C VAL A 610 8.48 -33.46 36.97
N VAL A 611 9.34 -32.45 37.02
CA VAL A 611 10.64 -32.43 36.31
C VAL A 611 11.72 -32.85 37.29
N THR A 612 12.32 -34.03 37.09
CA THR A 612 13.37 -34.57 37.98
C THR A 612 14.77 -34.42 37.42
N ASN A 613 14.92 -34.11 36.12
CA ASN A 613 16.20 -33.71 35.56
C ASN A 613 16.69 -32.39 36.22
N PRO A 614 17.84 -32.39 36.94
CA PRO A 614 18.26 -31.23 37.71
C PRO A 614 18.57 -29.99 36.87
N ALA A 615 19.08 -30.17 35.65
CA ALA A 615 19.41 -29.04 34.77
C ALA A 615 18.15 -28.42 34.18
N ALA A 616 17.19 -29.24 33.74
CA ALA A 616 15.89 -28.76 33.26
C ALA A 616 15.13 -28.07 34.38
N LEU A 617 15.05 -28.67 35.57
CA LEU A 617 14.37 -28.07 36.72
C LEU A 617 14.99 -26.72 37.10
N SER A 618 16.32 -26.64 37.18
CA SER A 618 17.00 -25.38 37.49
C SER A 618 16.78 -24.30 36.44
N ALA A 619 16.68 -24.66 35.16
CA ALA A 619 16.38 -23.70 34.09
C ALA A 619 14.94 -23.16 34.23
N ILE A 620 13.98 -24.04 34.52
CA ILE A 620 12.57 -23.64 34.68
C ILE A 620 12.37 -22.80 35.94
N GLN A 621 13.03 -23.15 37.04
CA GLN A 621 12.91 -22.38 38.29
C GLN A 621 13.67 -21.05 38.23
N GLY A 622 14.72 -20.96 37.40
CA GLY A 622 15.47 -19.72 37.19
C GLY A 622 14.74 -18.69 36.33
N ASP A 623 13.80 -19.15 35.51
CA ASP A 623 13.01 -18.37 34.56
C ASP A 623 11.61 -19.03 34.40
N PRO A 624 10.73 -18.90 35.41
CA PRO A 624 9.37 -19.45 35.36
C PRO A 624 8.59 -19.01 34.12
N SER A 625 8.57 -17.71 33.81
CA SER A 625 7.87 -17.09 32.68
C SER A 625 8.49 -17.46 31.33
N ASN A 626 9.77 -17.84 31.30
CA ASN A 626 10.49 -18.27 30.10
C ASN A 626 10.55 -17.20 29.00
N ASP A 627 10.77 -15.95 29.41
CA ASP A 627 10.69 -14.75 28.58
C ASP A 627 11.98 -13.90 28.64
N ASN A 628 13.07 -14.43 29.20
CA ASN A 628 14.40 -13.82 29.15
C ASN A 628 14.98 -13.76 27.73
N TYR A 629 15.30 -12.54 27.28
CA TYR A 629 16.03 -12.23 26.06
C TYR A 629 17.48 -12.73 26.09
N HIS A 630 18.01 -13.05 24.91
CA HIS A 630 19.45 -13.26 24.74
C HIS A 630 19.96 -12.75 23.40
N PHE A 631 21.00 -11.91 23.42
CA PHE A 631 21.65 -11.43 22.20
C PHE A 631 22.45 -12.54 21.51
N PHE A 632 22.35 -12.63 20.18
CA PHE A 632 22.91 -13.73 19.40
C PHE A 632 24.45 -13.78 19.35
N ARG A 633 25.14 -12.73 19.80
CA ARG A 633 26.61 -12.64 19.82
C ARG A 633 27.26 -12.85 21.19
N GLY A 634 26.50 -13.19 22.24
CA GLY A 634 27.05 -13.32 23.60
C GLY A 634 28.26 -14.26 23.72
N ASP A 635 29.22 -13.89 24.57
CA ASP A 635 30.47 -14.62 24.80
C ASP A 635 30.21 -15.99 25.46
N ASP A 636 29.10 -16.14 26.20
CA ASP A 636 28.64 -17.40 26.76
C ASP A 636 28.24 -18.41 25.66
N LEU A 637 27.61 -17.93 24.58
CA LEU A 637 27.23 -18.71 23.41
C LEU A 637 28.48 -19.17 22.65
N ASP A 638 29.53 -18.37 22.63
CA ASP A 638 30.84 -18.74 22.10
C ASP A 638 31.51 -19.80 22.98
N GLY A 639 31.50 -19.60 24.30
CA GLY A 639 32.08 -20.53 25.28
C GLY A 639 31.47 -21.94 25.24
N ARG A 640 30.20 -22.07 24.84
CA ARG A 640 29.50 -23.35 24.66
C ARG A 640 29.44 -23.83 23.20
N SER A 641 30.12 -23.15 22.27
CA SER A 641 30.13 -23.44 20.84
C SER A 641 28.72 -23.52 20.22
N ALA A 642 27.81 -22.64 20.63
CA ALA A 642 26.41 -22.64 20.19
C ALA A 642 26.29 -22.42 18.67
N SER A 643 25.35 -23.16 18.07
CA SER A 643 25.02 -23.03 16.63
C SER A 643 24.29 -21.73 16.33
N ILE A 644 24.23 -21.32 15.05
CA ILE A 644 23.49 -20.11 14.64
C ILE A 644 22.01 -20.20 15.04
N LEU A 645 21.35 -21.35 14.87
CA LEU A 645 19.95 -21.54 15.27
C LEU A 645 19.75 -21.34 16.78
N GLU A 646 20.68 -21.87 17.57
CA GLU A 646 20.62 -21.76 19.04
C GLU A 646 20.82 -20.33 19.52
N ARG A 647 21.65 -19.54 18.83
CA ARG A 647 21.91 -18.13 19.15
C ARG A 647 20.68 -17.24 19.00
N TYR A 648 19.81 -17.54 18.03
CA TYR A 648 18.58 -16.78 17.81
C TYR A 648 17.37 -17.31 18.58
N LYS A 649 17.51 -18.43 19.29
CA LYS A 649 16.39 -19.11 19.95
C LYS A 649 15.63 -18.23 20.94
N ARG A 650 16.32 -17.33 21.65
CA ARG A 650 15.75 -16.40 22.66
C ARG A 650 15.82 -14.93 22.24
N PHE A 651 16.02 -14.66 20.95
CA PHE A 651 16.24 -13.29 20.45
C PHE A 651 14.97 -12.43 20.42
N ASN A 652 13.77 -13.03 20.53
CA ASN A 652 12.49 -12.33 20.45
C ASN A 652 11.77 -12.21 21.80
N LEU A 653 12.41 -12.64 22.89
CA LEU A 653 11.78 -12.64 24.21
C LEU A 653 11.88 -11.24 24.85
N PRO A 654 10.88 -10.81 25.65
CA PRO A 654 10.76 -9.42 26.07
C PRO A 654 11.63 -9.01 27.27
N GLU A 655 11.84 -9.84 28.31
CA GLU A 655 12.64 -9.42 29.49
C GLU A 655 14.11 -9.21 29.08
N GLY A 656 14.63 -7.99 29.27
CA GLY A 656 16.03 -7.65 28.98
C GLY A 656 16.32 -7.31 27.51
N ASN A 657 15.32 -7.16 26.65
CA ASN A 657 15.51 -6.91 25.22
C ASN A 657 15.92 -5.47 24.88
N SER A 658 15.87 -4.57 25.87
CA SER A 658 16.11 -3.14 25.74
C SER A 658 17.14 -2.59 26.73
N ILE A 659 18.06 -3.49 27.13
CA ILE A 659 19.22 -3.20 27.98
C ILE A 659 20.10 -2.08 27.40
N THR A 660 20.48 -1.09 28.22
CA THR A 660 21.30 0.01 27.69
C THR A 660 22.76 -0.39 27.49
N ASP A 661 23.47 0.41 26.70
CA ASP A 661 24.90 0.26 26.45
C ASP A 661 25.72 0.18 27.75
N GLU A 662 25.36 0.92 28.80
CA GLU A 662 26.06 0.89 30.09
C GLU A 662 25.85 -0.39 30.90
N ASP A 663 24.69 -1.05 30.73
CA ASP A 663 24.34 -2.27 31.46
C ASP A 663 24.52 -3.54 30.60
N SER A 664 24.96 -3.39 29.35
CA SER A 664 25.26 -4.51 28.46
C SER A 664 26.24 -5.50 29.14
N PRO A 665 25.96 -6.81 29.12
CA PRO A 665 26.89 -7.81 29.64
C PRO A 665 28.16 -7.92 28.78
N GLU A 666 28.14 -7.33 27.59
CA GLU A 666 29.20 -7.35 26.59
C GLU A 666 29.83 -5.96 26.40
N ASN A 667 31.01 -5.90 25.78
CA ASN A 667 31.68 -4.63 25.47
C ASN A 667 31.10 -3.89 24.24
N TYR A 668 29.97 -4.36 23.72
CA TYR A 668 29.20 -3.77 22.63
C TYR A 668 27.70 -3.76 22.98
N PRO A 669 26.88 -2.93 22.30
CA PRO A 669 25.43 -2.92 22.51
C PRO A 669 24.80 -4.29 22.22
N THR A 670 23.98 -4.78 23.15
CA THR A 670 23.29 -6.07 23.08
C THR A 670 21.76 -5.95 22.99
N GLN A 671 21.22 -4.73 23.03
CA GLN A 671 19.79 -4.48 22.87
C GLN A 671 19.24 -4.91 21.51
N GLN A 672 18.04 -5.47 21.52
CA GLN A 672 17.23 -5.72 20.33
C GLN A 672 16.48 -4.44 19.91
N THR A 673 15.99 -3.69 20.90
CA THR A 673 15.13 -2.51 20.72
C THR A 673 15.43 -1.45 21.78
N THR A 674 15.10 -0.20 21.51
CA THR A 674 15.09 0.88 22.52
C THR A 674 13.68 1.22 23.00
N LEU A 675 12.68 0.56 22.42
CA LEU A 675 11.28 0.73 22.76
C LEU A 675 10.87 -0.29 23.83
N PRO A 676 10.07 0.13 24.82
CA PRO A 676 9.46 -0.78 25.79
C PRO A 676 8.56 -1.82 25.11
N SER A 677 8.55 -3.04 25.66
CA SER A 677 7.59 -4.07 25.32
C SER A 677 6.20 -3.63 25.79
N THR A 678 5.20 -3.75 24.91
CA THR A 678 3.82 -3.35 25.19
C THR A 678 2.83 -4.15 24.35
N GLU A 679 1.62 -4.32 24.89
CA GLU A 679 0.45 -4.90 24.21
C GLU A 679 -0.34 -3.88 23.38
N ASP A 680 0.33 -2.82 22.91
CA ASP A 680 -0.18 -1.84 21.95
C ASP A 680 0.69 -1.87 20.69
N ILE A 681 0.46 -2.90 19.87
CA ILE A 681 1.22 -3.15 18.63
C ILE A 681 0.96 -2.03 17.61
N ASN A 682 -0.26 -1.50 17.58
CA ASN A 682 -0.67 -0.50 16.60
C ASN A 682 -0.34 0.95 17.01
N GLN A 683 0.02 1.18 18.28
CA GLN A 683 0.38 2.46 18.91
C GLN A 683 -0.77 3.49 18.98
N ASP A 684 -2.03 3.03 19.08
CA ASP A 684 -3.22 3.87 19.22
C ASP A 684 -3.55 4.21 20.69
N GLN A 685 -2.70 3.75 21.62
CA GLN A 685 -2.80 3.93 23.07
C GLN A 685 -3.90 3.12 23.76
N ASN A 686 -4.63 2.27 23.04
CA ASN A 686 -5.63 1.37 23.61
C ASN A 686 -5.19 -0.09 23.47
N LEU A 687 -5.88 -0.96 24.20
CA LEU A 687 -5.76 -2.41 24.06
C LEU A 687 -6.92 -2.89 23.17
N ALA A 688 -6.61 -3.54 22.06
CA ALA A 688 -7.62 -4.26 21.29
C ALA A 688 -7.80 -5.67 21.87
N GLU A 689 -8.95 -5.96 22.47
CA GLU A 689 -9.25 -7.29 23.04
C GLU A 689 -10.11 -8.16 22.12
N SER A 690 -10.92 -7.52 21.27
CA SER A 690 -11.89 -8.21 20.42
C SER A 690 -11.28 -8.65 19.09
N GLU A 691 -11.49 -9.91 18.70
CA GLU A 691 -11.07 -10.42 17.40
C GLU A 691 -12.22 -10.47 16.40
N SER A 692 -11.94 -10.12 15.14
CA SER A 692 -12.81 -10.36 13.98
C SER A 692 -11.92 -10.47 12.75
N TYR A 693 -11.80 -11.65 12.15
CA TYR A 693 -10.77 -11.90 11.14
C TYR A 693 -11.14 -13.01 10.16
N PHE A 694 -10.42 -13.01 9.04
CA PHE A 694 -10.41 -14.06 8.05
C PHE A 694 -9.28 -15.05 8.36
N HIS A 695 -9.62 -16.32 8.43
CA HIS A 695 -8.71 -17.40 8.82
C HIS A 695 -8.31 -18.24 7.60
N TYR A 696 -7.01 -18.51 7.45
CA TYR A 696 -6.44 -19.32 6.38
C TYR A 696 -5.55 -20.41 6.95
N LYS A 697 -5.67 -21.62 6.41
CA LYS A 697 -4.91 -22.80 6.75
C LYS A 697 -3.99 -23.19 5.57
N VAL A 698 -2.68 -23.19 5.79
CA VAL A 698 -1.68 -23.64 4.82
C VAL A 698 -1.04 -24.93 5.30
N SER A 699 -1.27 -26.03 4.56
CA SER A 699 -0.64 -27.31 4.87
C SER A 699 0.83 -27.30 4.51
N LEU A 700 1.67 -27.57 5.51
CA LEU A 700 3.10 -27.83 5.36
C LEU A 700 3.37 -29.26 5.83
N ARG A 701 2.82 -30.21 5.07
CA ARG A 701 3.06 -31.64 5.28
C ARG A 701 3.74 -32.22 4.05
N PRO A 702 4.72 -33.13 4.19
CA PRO A 702 5.47 -33.65 3.05
C PRO A 702 4.58 -34.14 1.91
N GLN A 703 3.50 -34.87 2.21
CA GLN A 703 2.55 -35.39 1.23
C GLN A 703 1.85 -34.31 0.38
N ASP A 704 1.70 -33.10 0.93
CA ASP A 704 0.98 -31.98 0.32
C ASP A 704 1.90 -31.05 -0.49
N MET A 705 3.22 -31.26 -0.44
CA MET A 705 4.22 -30.45 -1.15
C MET A 705 4.26 -30.76 -2.66
N VAL A 706 3.13 -30.54 -3.35
CA VAL A 706 2.92 -30.78 -4.78
C VAL A 706 2.47 -29.49 -5.45
N VAL A 707 3.16 -29.09 -6.52
CA VAL A 707 2.80 -27.89 -7.30
C VAL A 707 1.39 -28.04 -7.88
N GLY A 708 0.56 -27.02 -7.69
CA GLY A 708 -0.86 -27.01 -8.07
C GLY A 708 -1.83 -27.45 -6.97
N GLN A 709 -1.34 -27.78 -5.77
CA GLN A 709 -2.13 -28.13 -4.60
C GLN A 709 -1.74 -27.25 -3.40
N GLY A 710 -2.63 -27.08 -2.42
CA GLY A 710 -2.29 -26.44 -1.13
C GLY A 710 -1.69 -25.03 -1.25
N PHE A 711 -2.17 -24.23 -2.21
CA PHE A 711 -1.65 -22.89 -2.57
C PHE A 711 -0.24 -22.86 -3.21
N ILE A 712 0.38 -24.01 -3.50
CA ILE A 712 1.69 -24.07 -4.14
C ILE A 712 1.55 -23.78 -5.64
N THR A 713 2.12 -22.68 -6.11
CA THR A 713 2.03 -22.28 -7.52
C THR A 713 3.27 -22.61 -8.33
N ASP A 714 4.42 -22.73 -7.68
CA ASP A 714 5.70 -23.01 -8.31
C ASP A 714 6.69 -23.64 -7.33
N ARG A 715 7.76 -24.23 -7.86
CA ARG A 715 8.94 -24.59 -7.08
C ARG A 715 10.20 -24.53 -7.93
N ILE A 716 11.34 -24.28 -7.29
CA ILE A 716 12.64 -24.26 -7.95
C ILE A 716 13.59 -25.18 -7.19
N LEU A 717 14.25 -26.11 -7.88
CA LEU A 717 15.37 -26.86 -7.32
C LEU A 717 16.63 -26.01 -7.43
N ALA A 718 16.94 -25.25 -6.39
CA ALA A 718 18.09 -24.37 -6.37
C ALA A 718 19.38 -25.13 -6.06
N THR A 719 20.50 -24.67 -6.59
CA THR A 719 21.84 -25.18 -6.25
C THR A 719 22.66 -24.07 -5.59
N ALA A 720 22.97 -24.24 -4.30
CA ALA A 720 23.77 -23.31 -3.53
C ALA A 720 25.23 -23.76 -3.47
N ASN A 721 26.16 -22.84 -3.74
CA ASN A 721 27.59 -23.09 -3.56
C ASN A 721 27.97 -22.82 -2.10
N THR A 722 28.13 -23.88 -1.31
CA THR A 722 28.46 -23.79 0.12
C THR A 722 29.94 -24.13 0.38
N PRO A 723 30.49 -23.82 1.56
CA PRO A 723 31.84 -24.25 1.94
C PRO A 723 32.10 -25.76 1.83
N GLU A 724 31.09 -26.62 2.03
CA GLU A 724 31.19 -28.08 1.84
C GLU A 724 31.02 -28.53 0.37
N GLY A 725 30.72 -27.60 -0.54
CA GLY A 725 30.43 -27.85 -1.95
C GLY A 725 28.98 -27.52 -2.34
N PRO A 726 28.57 -27.85 -3.58
CA PRO A 726 27.21 -27.58 -4.05
C PRO A 726 26.16 -28.40 -3.28
N LYS A 727 25.12 -27.74 -2.78
CA LYS A 727 23.95 -28.37 -2.16
C LYS A 727 22.68 -28.00 -2.93
N GLN A 728 21.76 -28.94 -3.06
CA GLN A 728 20.47 -28.72 -3.72
C GLN A 728 19.34 -28.69 -2.71
N VAL A 729 18.40 -27.77 -2.88
CA VAL A 729 17.20 -27.65 -2.04
C VAL A 729 16.07 -27.03 -2.84
N TYR A 730 14.84 -27.49 -2.62
CA TYR A 730 13.65 -26.86 -3.19
C TYR A 730 13.31 -25.56 -2.46
N TRP A 731 12.88 -24.58 -3.24
CA TRP A 731 12.14 -23.41 -2.80
C TRP A 731 10.74 -23.48 -3.37
N TYR A 732 9.73 -23.46 -2.51
CA TYR A 732 8.31 -23.53 -2.88
C TYR A 732 7.68 -22.14 -2.84
N GLN A 733 6.94 -21.80 -3.89
CA GLN A 733 6.13 -20.58 -3.94
C GLN A 733 4.69 -20.90 -3.52
N PHE A 734 4.21 -20.21 -2.50
CA PHE A 734 2.82 -20.24 -2.07
C PHE A 734 2.13 -18.93 -2.42
N LYS A 735 0.87 -19.01 -2.86
CA LYS A 735 -0.01 -17.85 -3.07
C LYS A 735 -1.36 -18.13 -2.42
N VAL A 736 -1.59 -17.53 -1.25
CA VAL A 736 -2.83 -17.66 -0.48
C VAL A 736 -3.78 -16.52 -0.88
N PRO A 737 -4.89 -16.79 -1.59
CA PRO A 737 -5.82 -15.77 -2.03
C PRO A 737 -6.63 -15.19 -0.86
N VAL A 738 -6.50 -13.88 -0.62
CA VAL A 738 -7.15 -13.22 0.53
C VAL A 738 -8.68 -13.21 0.44
N ARG A 739 -9.28 -13.52 -0.71
CA ARG A 739 -10.76 -13.55 -0.84
C ARG A 739 -11.36 -14.93 -0.64
N LEU A 740 -10.55 -15.96 -0.38
CA LEU A 740 -11.00 -17.34 -0.16
C LEU A 740 -10.54 -17.85 1.23
N PRO A 741 -11.06 -17.28 2.32
CA PRO A 741 -10.75 -17.75 3.67
C PRO A 741 -11.38 -19.13 3.93
N ASP A 742 -10.71 -19.94 4.74
CA ASP A 742 -11.27 -21.20 5.25
C ASP A 742 -12.41 -20.94 6.25
N LYS A 743 -12.28 -19.88 7.04
CA LYS A 743 -13.32 -19.46 8.01
C LYS A 743 -13.36 -17.94 8.16
N VAL A 744 -14.56 -17.41 8.34
CA VAL A 744 -14.81 -16.03 8.76
C VAL A 744 -15.15 -16.04 10.25
N VAL A 745 -14.35 -15.38 11.08
CA VAL A 745 -14.47 -15.40 12.54
C VAL A 745 -15.08 -14.08 13.04
N ASN A 746 -16.03 -14.20 13.98
CA ASN A 746 -16.69 -13.08 14.67
C ASN A 746 -17.29 -11.99 13.73
N GLY A 747 -17.78 -12.40 12.55
CA GLY A 747 -18.65 -11.58 11.72
C GLY A 747 -17.97 -10.43 10.97
N ILE A 748 -16.65 -10.47 10.74
CA ILE A 748 -15.99 -9.56 9.80
C ILE A 748 -16.62 -9.71 8.40
N GLN A 749 -16.94 -8.58 7.74
CA GLN A 749 -17.75 -8.57 6.52
C GLN A 749 -16.93 -8.40 5.24
N ASP A 750 -15.88 -7.57 5.29
CA ASP A 750 -15.16 -7.13 4.11
C ASP A 750 -13.69 -6.81 4.42
N PHE A 751 -12.94 -6.47 3.37
CA PHE A 751 -11.50 -6.25 3.41
C PHE A 751 -11.10 -4.76 3.49
N ARG A 752 -12.00 -3.87 3.92
CA ARG A 752 -11.71 -2.43 4.02
C ARG A 752 -10.90 -2.05 5.26
N SER A 753 -10.88 -2.90 6.28
CA SER A 753 -10.20 -2.61 7.56
C SER A 753 -9.51 -3.84 8.12
N ILE A 754 -8.48 -4.30 7.42
CA ILE A 754 -7.58 -5.35 7.91
C ILE A 754 -6.43 -4.67 8.66
N ARG A 755 -6.47 -4.66 9.99
CA ARG A 755 -5.51 -3.94 10.84
C ARG A 755 -4.28 -4.76 11.20
N PHE A 756 -4.43 -6.07 11.32
CA PHE A 756 -3.38 -6.98 11.77
C PHE A 756 -3.29 -8.22 10.90
N MET A 757 -2.10 -8.80 10.92
CA MET A 757 -1.82 -10.14 10.43
C MET A 757 -1.20 -10.94 11.56
N ARG A 758 -1.73 -12.13 11.83
CA ARG A 758 -1.13 -13.12 12.74
C ARG A 758 -0.74 -14.37 11.95
N MET A 759 0.48 -14.85 12.17
CA MET A 759 0.99 -16.11 11.63
C MET A 759 1.33 -17.03 12.78
N TYR A 760 0.89 -18.29 12.74
CA TYR A 760 1.21 -19.25 13.77
C TYR A 760 1.34 -20.68 13.24
N LEU A 761 2.09 -21.48 13.98
CA LEU A 761 2.35 -22.89 13.69
C LEU A 761 1.65 -23.74 14.74
N LYS A 762 0.97 -24.81 14.31
CA LYS A 762 0.32 -25.81 15.16
C LYS A 762 0.29 -27.16 14.43
N GLU A 763 0.04 -28.25 15.14
CA GLU A 763 0.01 -29.62 14.59
C GLU A 763 1.40 -30.14 14.14
N TRP A 764 2.48 -29.64 14.74
CA TRP A 764 3.84 -30.10 14.46
C TRP A 764 4.33 -31.04 15.56
N GLN A 765 4.89 -32.20 15.17
CA GLN A 765 5.46 -33.15 16.14
C GLN A 765 6.98 -32.96 16.32
N GLN A 766 7.65 -32.41 15.31
CA GLN A 766 9.10 -32.26 15.25
C GLN A 766 9.48 -30.78 15.03
N PRO A 767 10.66 -30.34 15.53
CA PRO A 767 11.15 -29.00 15.27
C PRO A 767 11.24 -28.68 13.78
N VAL A 768 11.00 -27.44 13.41
CA VAL A 768 11.04 -26.99 12.01
C VAL A 768 11.69 -25.61 11.90
N VAL A 769 12.41 -25.36 10.80
CA VAL A 769 12.91 -24.05 10.41
C VAL A 769 12.26 -23.70 9.08
N LEU A 770 11.32 -22.75 9.09
CA LEU A 770 10.69 -22.21 7.89
C LEU A 770 11.45 -20.96 7.45
N ARG A 771 12.10 -21.05 6.29
CA ARG A 771 12.97 -19.99 5.77
C ARG A 771 12.26 -19.24 4.65
N PHE A 772 11.82 -18.01 4.90
CA PHE A 772 11.06 -17.20 3.94
C PHE A 772 11.98 -16.26 3.14
N ALA A 773 12.28 -16.63 1.89
CA ALA A 773 13.02 -15.76 0.96
C ALA A 773 12.18 -14.57 0.51
N ARG A 774 10.85 -14.71 0.52
CA ARG A 774 9.85 -13.66 0.34
C ARG A 774 8.70 -13.96 1.27
N LEU A 775 8.08 -12.91 1.81
CA LEU A 775 6.78 -12.95 2.49
C LEU A 775 6.16 -11.57 2.24
N GLU A 776 5.10 -11.51 1.45
CA GLU A 776 4.61 -10.24 0.91
C GLU A 776 3.11 -10.28 0.61
N PHE A 777 2.46 -9.13 0.73
CA PHE A 777 1.16 -8.93 0.09
C PHE A 777 1.39 -8.56 -1.36
N VAL A 778 0.71 -9.26 -2.26
CA VAL A 778 0.74 -8.97 -3.70
C VAL A 778 -0.52 -8.18 -4.04
N ARG A 779 -0.34 -6.98 -4.59
CA ARG A 779 -1.41 -6.17 -5.15
C ARG A 779 -1.31 -6.14 -6.67
N GLY A 780 -2.44 -6.30 -7.33
CA GLY A 780 -2.57 -6.16 -8.78
C GLY A 780 -3.15 -4.81 -9.16
N GLU A 781 -2.77 -4.27 -10.31
CA GLU A 781 -3.47 -3.13 -10.93
C GLU A 781 -4.77 -3.59 -11.60
N TRP A 782 -4.81 -4.85 -12.04
CA TRP A 782 -5.97 -5.47 -12.66
C TRP A 782 -6.91 -6.06 -11.62
N ARG A 783 -8.21 -5.87 -11.82
CA ARG A 783 -9.26 -6.38 -10.92
C ARG A 783 -10.08 -7.46 -11.62
N LYS A 784 -10.38 -8.53 -10.88
CA LYS A 784 -11.27 -9.60 -11.34
C LYS A 784 -12.68 -9.06 -11.57
N TYR A 785 -13.26 -9.39 -12.73
CA TYR A 785 -14.67 -9.15 -13.01
C TYR A 785 -15.48 -10.34 -12.50
N ASN A 786 -16.36 -10.12 -11.52
CA ASN A 786 -17.02 -11.20 -10.77
C ASN A 786 -18.43 -11.54 -11.28
N PHE A 787 -18.93 -10.86 -12.33
CA PHE A 787 -20.29 -11.08 -12.84
C PHE A 787 -20.29 -11.99 -14.08
N SER A 788 -21.42 -12.68 -14.31
CA SER A 788 -21.57 -13.57 -15.46
C SER A 788 -21.47 -12.82 -16.80
N LEU A 789 -20.76 -13.42 -17.75
CA LEU A 789 -20.60 -12.95 -19.13
C LEU A 789 -21.55 -13.66 -20.12
N GLU A 790 -22.41 -14.55 -19.64
CA GLU A 790 -23.19 -15.46 -20.50
C GLU A 790 -24.34 -14.79 -21.24
N THR A 791 -24.84 -13.66 -20.74
CA THR A 791 -25.96 -12.94 -21.35
C THR A 791 -25.44 -11.68 -22.05
N PRO A 792 -25.43 -11.61 -23.40
CA PRO A 792 -25.17 -10.37 -24.10
C PRO A 792 -26.33 -9.38 -23.86
N GLY A 793 -26.07 -8.24 -23.21
CA GLY A 793 -27.07 -7.18 -23.03
C GLY A 793 -26.89 -6.31 -21.78
N GLU A 794 -27.83 -5.39 -21.55
CA GLU A 794 -27.88 -4.45 -20.40
C GLU A 794 -28.26 -5.12 -19.07
N VAL A 795 -28.45 -6.44 -19.04
CA VAL A 795 -28.89 -7.16 -17.84
C VAL A 795 -27.65 -7.65 -17.09
N ILE A 796 -27.54 -7.30 -15.82
CA ILE A 796 -26.51 -7.85 -14.91
C ILE A 796 -26.68 -9.38 -14.91
N GLY A 797 -25.68 -10.09 -15.43
CA GLY A 797 -25.63 -11.55 -15.35
C GLY A 797 -25.63 -11.96 -13.87
N GLY A 798 -26.30 -13.06 -13.54
CA GLY A 798 -26.28 -13.62 -12.18
C GLY A 798 -24.86 -14.00 -11.72
N ASP A 799 -24.74 -14.49 -10.50
CA ASP A 799 -23.48 -15.04 -10.01
C ASP A 799 -22.98 -16.14 -10.99
N PRO A 800 -21.72 -16.07 -11.44
CA PRO A 800 -21.17 -17.09 -12.33
C PRO A 800 -21.16 -18.46 -11.62
N ASP A 801 -21.16 -19.54 -12.42
CA ASP A 801 -20.89 -20.88 -11.89
C ASP A 801 -19.59 -20.89 -11.09
N ALA A 802 -19.54 -21.68 -10.01
CA ALA A 802 -18.41 -21.78 -9.08
C ALA A 802 -17.11 -22.18 -9.80
N THR A 803 -16.39 -21.19 -10.31
CA THR A 803 -15.14 -21.32 -11.07
C THR A 803 -14.04 -20.65 -10.28
N THR A 804 -13.00 -21.39 -9.92
CA THR A 804 -11.80 -20.81 -9.30
C THR A 804 -11.04 -20.01 -10.36
N TYR A 805 -11.13 -18.69 -10.28
CA TYR A 805 -10.42 -17.76 -11.17
C TYR A 805 -9.30 -17.05 -10.41
N GLU A 806 -8.07 -17.16 -10.89
CA GLU A 806 -6.88 -16.53 -10.32
C GLU A 806 -6.17 -15.64 -11.34
N THR A 807 -5.78 -14.45 -10.88
CA THR A 807 -4.98 -13.47 -11.61
C THR A 807 -3.56 -13.56 -11.07
N ALA A 808 -2.58 -13.70 -11.95
CA ALA A 808 -1.18 -13.70 -11.58
C ALA A 808 -0.37 -13.02 -12.68
N ALA A 809 0.55 -12.14 -12.29
CA ALA A 809 1.63 -11.73 -13.19
C ALA A 809 2.69 -12.83 -13.23
N VAL A 810 3.14 -13.15 -14.44
CA VAL A 810 4.22 -14.09 -14.68
C VAL A 810 5.37 -13.30 -15.27
N ASN A 811 6.56 -13.43 -14.69
CA ASN A 811 7.74 -12.71 -15.16
C ASN A 811 8.95 -13.63 -15.34
N ILE A 812 9.96 -13.16 -16.07
CA ILE A 812 11.15 -13.95 -16.38
C ILE A 812 12.06 -14.15 -15.16
N GLU A 813 12.07 -13.20 -14.22
CA GLU A 813 12.94 -13.22 -13.05
C GLU A 813 12.55 -14.32 -12.06
N GLU A 814 11.26 -14.50 -11.83
CA GLU A 814 10.68 -15.44 -10.87
C GLU A 814 10.17 -16.72 -11.53
N ASN A 815 9.60 -16.65 -12.73
CA ASN A 815 8.91 -17.78 -13.37
C ASN A 815 9.62 -18.32 -14.62
N GLY A 816 10.85 -17.89 -14.87
CA GLY A 816 11.66 -18.36 -16.01
C GLY A 816 12.00 -19.84 -15.99
N ASN A 817 11.85 -20.51 -14.84
CA ASN A 817 12.08 -21.95 -14.64
C ASN A 817 10.80 -22.71 -14.21
N ARG A 818 9.63 -22.07 -14.30
CA ARG A 818 8.36 -22.65 -13.87
C ARG A 818 8.03 -23.97 -14.58
N THR A 819 7.46 -24.93 -13.87
CA THR A 819 6.97 -26.22 -14.41
C THR A 819 5.43 -26.26 -14.36
N PRO A 820 4.71 -26.79 -15.38
CA PRO A 820 5.21 -27.46 -16.60
C PRO A 820 5.62 -26.53 -17.73
N ILE A 821 5.24 -25.25 -17.68
CA ILE A 821 5.54 -24.27 -18.73
C ILE A 821 6.31 -23.13 -18.09
N ASN A 822 7.54 -22.92 -18.59
CA ASN A 822 8.39 -21.84 -18.15
C ASN A 822 8.07 -20.54 -18.91
N TYR A 823 8.25 -19.41 -18.25
CA TYR A 823 8.07 -18.12 -18.91
C TYR A 823 9.30 -17.78 -19.76
N VAL A 824 9.05 -17.37 -21.00
CA VAL A 824 10.08 -16.87 -21.93
C VAL A 824 9.60 -15.55 -22.53
N LEU A 825 10.52 -14.62 -22.77
CA LEU A 825 10.16 -13.34 -23.38
C LEU A 825 9.57 -13.55 -24.78
N PRO A 826 8.46 -12.88 -25.13
CA PRO A 826 7.88 -12.96 -26.46
C PRO A 826 8.87 -12.50 -27.56
N PRO A 827 8.85 -13.12 -28.76
CA PRO A 827 9.74 -12.73 -29.84
C PRO A 827 9.63 -11.24 -30.19
N GLY A 828 10.77 -10.54 -30.26
CA GLY A 828 10.82 -9.12 -30.64
C GLY A 828 10.66 -8.12 -29.48
N ILE A 829 10.50 -8.61 -28.24
CA ILE A 829 10.53 -7.79 -27.02
C ILE A 829 11.88 -8.02 -26.32
N ASN A 830 12.77 -7.03 -26.36
CA ASN A 830 14.09 -7.03 -25.71
C ASN A 830 14.31 -5.75 -24.90
#